data_AF-A0ABD7GCT6-F1
#
_entry.id   AF-A0ABD7GCT6-F1
#
_cell.length_a   1.000
_cell.length_b   1.000
_cell.length_c   1.000
_cell.angle_alpha   90.00
_cell.angle_beta   90.00
_cell.angle_gamma   90.00
#
_symmetry.space_group_name_H-M   'P 1'
#
loop_
_entity.id
_entity.type
_entity.pdbx_description
1 polymer ?
#
loop_
_entity_poly.entity_id
_entity_poly.type
_entity_poly.pdbx_seq_one_letter_code
_entity_poly.pdbx_strand_id
1 'polypeptide(L)'
;MLHTPIWVYDIRHHHIYWANRAALSVWEASSLSELQSRDFSADMAQAIDLLLQRYLGDFQQGRSYSEWWTLSPKGVKKQIYLRLSGIQLAGRLMMMTEAVIDADTLYQESSLATGDTLACLFDNQGQLESGNHHFDMCFGNQIRYLSQLFSGNDEAFYQKLSRLDEVVAEGECRTLKGMRWFQYQFRHIQQGAQILLTMRDITDRKLEELEHRHLAWHDSLTGLLNRYGLMKSLEAYCGLGGRFALVFMDLDNFKLVNDNYGHKAGDRLLERVAGRLKQICPRDVELARLGGDEFTALVPLSHSSDRAQEVADLMLSQMTKPLQLSGVPEVTIGGSIGIAIYPDDADDGDNLITRADMAMYQAKQMGRLRWQRFTPSMQQTLHRKLTLKQFLAKAIGRGELSLCYQPQVDVAQGKLLGYEALLRWHNPVLGQVSPVEFIPLAEEMGLIREIGSWVLSTALAQMAHWQREWRVNVPVSVNLSGFQLSSALPELVAQQLKEFGVAASLLTLELTETVLMLDMKGCIEILDALSAQGIKIAIDDFGTGYSSLAYLNRLPIDTIKLDRSFVVGLNLPVIRATVAMATSLGLGIMAEGVEDEHELAALRTQGCHVFQGFLFSKPMTVAQVEESRFMVSCKAGRYPLAG
;
A
#
# COMPACT_ATOMS: atom_id res chain seq x y z
N MET A 1 58.79 -13.07 35.96
CA MET A 1 59.30 -11.93 36.75
C MET A 1 58.10 -11.30 37.45
N LEU A 2 58.21 -10.92 38.72
CA LEU A 2 57.11 -10.24 39.42
C LEU A 2 56.81 -8.91 38.72
N HIS A 3 55.59 -8.77 38.16
CA HIS A 3 55.16 -7.55 37.47
C HIS A 3 54.68 -6.46 38.43
N THR A 4 54.19 -6.84 39.62
CA THR A 4 53.77 -5.93 40.67
C THR A 4 54.96 -5.19 41.27
N PRO A 5 54.94 -3.85 41.39
CA PRO A 5 56.00 -3.12 42.06
C PRO A 5 56.05 -3.43 43.55
N ILE A 6 57.20 -3.92 44.00
CA ILE A 6 57.42 -4.31 45.39
C ILE A 6 58.73 -3.71 45.84
N TRP A 7 58.73 -3.09 47.03
CA TRP A 7 59.92 -2.63 47.71
C TRP A 7 59.84 -2.88 49.20
N VAL A 8 61.00 -2.93 49.85
CA VAL A 8 61.16 -3.05 51.29
C VAL A 8 61.74 -1.75 51.80
N TYR A 9 61.00 -1.06 52.66
CA TYR A 9 61.38 0.20 53.27
C TYR A 9 61.86 -0.01 54.71
N ASP A 10 63.08 0.44 55.02
CA ASP A 10 63.61 0.46 56.37
C ASP A 10 63.14 1.73 57.08
N ILE A 11 62.06 1.59 57.87
CA ILE A 11 61.44 2.69 58.61
C ILE A 11 62.43 3.38 59.57
N ARG A 12 63.42 2.66 60.11
CA ARG A 12 64.37 3.23 61.09
C ARG A 12 65.48 4.06 60.46
N HIS A 13 65.82 3.76 59.21
CA HIS A 13 66.93 4.40 58.49
C HIS A 13 66.45 5.17 57.25
N HIS A 14 65.14 5.36 57.11
CA HIS A 14 64.47 6.13 56.08
C HIS A 14 64.95 5.87 54.64
N HIS A 15 65.26 4.61 54.29
CA HIS A 15 65.70 4.25 52.94
C HIS A 15 65.03 2.97 52.44
N ILE A 16 65.03 2.78 51.12
CA ILE A 16 64.56 1.54 50.50
C ILE A 16 65.71 0.52 50.53
N TYR A 17 65.56 -0.53 51.33
CA TYR A 17 66.55 -1.59 51.48
C TYR A 17 66.63 -2.47 50.23
N TRP A 18 65.48 -2.82 49.66
CA TRP A 18 65.38 -3.65 48.46
C TRP A 18 64.18 -3.25 47.61
N ALA A 19 64.28 -3.38 46.29
CA ALA A 19 63.15 -3.20 45.39
C ALA A 19 63.29 -4.09 44.15
N ASN A 20 62.17 -4.45 43.53
CA ASN A 20 62.18 -5.08 42.22
C ASN A 20 62.24 -4.02 41.09
N ARG A 21 62.53 -4.45 39.86
CA ARG A 21 62.61 -3.51 38.71
C ARG A 21 61.31 -2.75 38.46
N ALA A 22 60.15 -3.35 38.77
CA ALA A 22 58.85 -2.70 38.59
C ALA A 22 58.66 -1.49 39.53
N ALA A 23 59.33 -1.45 40.68
CA ALA A 23 59.31 -0.30 41.59
C ALA A 23 60.02 0.95 41.04
N LEU A 24 60.88 0.82 40.03
CA LEU A 24 61.58 1.97 39.44
C LEU A 24 60.61 2.99 38.82
N SER A 25 59.53 2.51 38.20
CA SER A 25 58.51 3.39 37.60
C SER A 25 57.71 4.13 38.67
N VAL A 26 57.37 3.47 39.78
CA VAL A 26 56.68 4.10 40.91
C VAL A 26 57.52 5.26 41.44
N TRP A 27 58.80 5.02 41.68
CA TRP A 27 59.71 5.98 42.34
C TRP A 27 60.46 6.93 41.40
N GLU A 28 60.17 6.94 40.10
CA GLU A 28 60.87 7.78 39.10
C GLU A 28 62.41 7.61 39.19
N ALA A 29 62.85 6.36 39.38
CA ALA A 29 64.24 6.00 39.59
C ALA A 29 64.90 5.46 38.32
N SER A 30 66.13 5.89 38.04
CA SER A 30 66.86 5.49 36.83
C SER A 30 67.50 4.10 36.97
N SER A 31 67.75 3.66 38.20
CA SER A 31 68.29 2.33 38.50
C SER A 31 67.96 1.91 39.94
N LEU A 32 68.06 0.61 40.24
CA LEU A 32 67.84 0.11 41.60
C LEU A 32 68.88 0.66 42.58
N SER A 33 70.14 0.80 42.15
CA SER A 33 71.21 1.38 42.97
C SER A 33 70.93 2.84 43.32
N GLU A 34 70.37 3.60 42.39
CA GLU A 34 69.97 4.98 42.65
C GLU A 34 68.82 5.04 43.65
N LEU A 35 67.77 4.22 43.46
CA LEU A 35 66.63 4.15 44.38
C LEU A 35 67.04 3.77 45.82
N GLN A 36 67.94 2.79 45.99
CA GLN A 36 68.41 2.33 47.29
C GLN A 36 69.34 3.34 47.99
N SER A 37 69.95 4.25 47.24
CA SER A 37 70.83 5.31 47.78
C SER A 37 70.08 6.56 48.25
N ARG A 38 68.76 6.66 48.00
CA ARG A 38 67.96 7.83 48.39
C ARG A 38 67.72 7.86 49.91
N ASP A 39 67.92 9.03 50.50
CA ASP A 39 67.50 9.35 51.86
C ASP A 39 66.11 10.00 51.82
N PHE A 40 65.13 9.35 52.44
CA PHE A 40 63.74 9.82 52.48
C PHE A 40 63.43 10.61 53.77
N SER A 41 64.40 10.86 54.64
CA SER A 41 64.18 11.61 55.89
C SER A 41 64.06 13.13 55.68
N ALA A 42 64.76 13.69 54.69
CA ALA A 42 64.93 15.14 54.53
C ALA A 42 63.62 15.93 54.29
N ASP A 43 62.63 15.32 53.63
CA ASP A 43 61.35 15.95 53.25
C ASP A 43 60.13 15.28 53.91
N MET A 44 60.33 14.43 54.92
CA MET A 44 59.24 13.69 55.56
C MET A 44 58.52 14.54 56.61
N ALA A 45 57.21 14.72 56.46
CA ALA A 45 56.39 15.35 57.48
C ALA A 45 56.37 14.53 58.78
N GLN A 46 56.48 15.18 59.94
CA GLN A 46 56.53 14.53 61.25
C GLN A 46 55.34 13.58 61.52
N ALA A 47 54.17 13.90 60.98
CA ALA A 47 52.99 13.03 61.07
C ALA A 47 53.14 11.70 60.31
N ILE A 48 53.87 11.70 59.19
CA ILE A 48 54.15 10.48 58.40
C ILE A 48 55.18 9.62 59.13
N ASP A 49 56.21 10.22 59.72
CA ASP A 49 57.20 9.47 60.50
C ASP A 49 56.54 8.76 61.71
N LEU A 50 55.69 9.46 62.46
CA LEU A 50 54.90 8.85 63.55
C LEU A 50 53.99 7.72 63.08
N LEU A 51 53.37 7.88 61.90
CA LEU A 51 52.53 6.85 61.29
C LEU A 51 53.34 5.60 60.92
N LEU A 52 54.53 5.77 60.33
CA LEU A 52 55.41 4.66 59.98
C LEU A 52 55.96 3.96 61.23
N GLN A 53 56.31 4.69 62.30
CA GLN A 53 56.72 4.08 63.57
C GLN A 53 55.58 3.26 64.20
N ARG A 54 54.33 3.72 64.10
CA ARG A 54 53.16 2.94 64.52
C ARG A 54 53.06 1.63 63.74
N TYR A 55 53.21 1.68 62.42
CA TYR A 55 53.21 0.48 61.58
C TYR A 55 54.30 -0.50 61.94
N LEU A 56 55.51 -0.03 62.25
CA LEU A 56 56.59 -0.90 62.71
C LEU A 56 56.20 -1.67 63.98
N GLY A 57 55.51 -1.03 64.93
CA GLY A 57 54.99 -1.69 66.15
C GLY A 57 53.87 -2.69 65.85
N ASP A 58 52.95 -2.34 64.95
CA ASP A 58 51.86 -3.23 64.54
C ASP A 58 52.34 -4.45 63.75
N PHE A 59 53.39 -4.29 62.94
CA PHE A 59 54.03 -5.37 62.20
C PHE A 59 54.68 -6.40 63.14
N GLN A 60 55.18 -6.00 64.31
CA GLN A 60 55.66 -6.95 65.33
C GLN A 60 54.53 -7.84 65.88
N GLN A 61 53.30 -7.36 65.82
CA GLN A 61 52.09 -8.08 66.24
C GLN A 61 51.43 -8.85 65.08
N GLY A 62 52.07 -8.90 63.91
CA GLY A 62 51.57 -9.61 62.73
C GLY A 62 50.43 -8.90 62.00
N ARG A 63 50.18 -7.62 62.27
CA ARG A 63 49.16 -6.84 61.52
C ARG A 63 49.69 -6.43 60.15
N SER A 64 48.77 -6.17 59.22
CA SER A 64 49.06 -5.63 57.89
C SER A 64 48.06 -4.54 57.55
N TYR A 65 48.46 -3.60 56.69
CA TYR A 65 47.64 -2.46 56.28
C TYR A 65 47.39 -2.49 54.77
N SER A 66 46.25 -1.93 54.35
CA SER A 66 45.91 -1.73 52.94
C SER A 66 45.21 -0.39 52.81
N GLU A 67 45.91 0.62 52.27
CA GLU A 67 45.42 1.99 52.26
C GLU A 67 46.01 2.83 51.11
N TRP A 68 45.40 3.98 50.82
CA TRP A 68 45.89 4.93 49.83
C TRP A 68 47.01 5.79 50.37
N TRP A 69 48.11 5.85 49.62
CA TRP A 69 49.25 6.73 49.88
C TRP A 69 49.46 7.70 48.72
N THR A 70 49.83 8.94 49.04
CA THR A 70 50.33 9.90 48.05
C THR A 70 51.85 9.95 48.13
N LEU A 71 52.53 9.41 47.13
CA LEU A 71 53.99 9.47 46.99
C LEU A 71 54.36 10.60 46.03
N SER A 72 55.42 11.36 46.31
CA SER A 72 55.85 12.48 45.45
C SER A 72 57.31 12.36 44.97
N PRO A 73 57.71 11.24 44.34
CA PRO A 73 59.09 11.08 43.86
C PRO A 73 59.45 12.18 42.85
N LYS A 74 60.59 12.86 43.07
CA LYS A 74 61.04 14.01 42.24
C LYS A 74 59.95 15.09 42.05
N GLY A 75 59.05 15.26 43.02
CA GLY A 75 57.95 16.24 42.97
C GLY A 75 56.73 15.81 42.16
N VAL A 76 56.73 14.61 41.55
CA VAL A 76 55.58 14.08 40.81
C VAL A 76 54.64 13.37 41.78
N LYS A 77 53.47 13.97 42.07
CA LYS A 77 52.46 13.36 42.94
C LYS A 77 51.83 12.14 42.28
N LYS A 78 51.84 11.01 42.98
CA LYS A 78 51.22 9.74 42.60
C LYS A 78 50.36 9.24 43.75
N GLN A 79 49.09 8.96 43.51
CA GLN A 79 48.21 8.28 44.46
C GLN A 79 48.23 6.78 44.18
N ILE A 80 48.59 5.98 45.17
CA ILE A 80 48.82 4.54 45.02
C ILE A 80 48.22 3.80 46.21
N TYR A 81 47.46 2.74 45.95
CA TYR A 81 46.98 1.85 47.00
C TYR A 81 48.09 0.85 47.36
N LEU A 82 48.47 0.83 48.64
CA LEU A 82 49.61 0.04 49.11
C LEU A 82 49.13 -1.05 50.07
N ARG A 83 49.59 -2.28 49.86
CA ARG A 83 49.57 -3.35 50.86
C ARG A 83 50.88 -3.31 51.63
N LEU A 84 50.79 -3.05 52.93
CA LEU A 84 51.92 -2.88 53.83
C LEU A 84 51.95 -4.03 54.84
N SER A 85 53.08 -4.70 54.96
CA SER A 85 53.28 -5.79 55.90
C SER A 85 54.68 -5.78 56.48
N GLY A 86 54.87 -6.41 57.63
CA GLY A 86 56.19 -6.62 58.22
C GLY A 86 56.95 -7.76 57.54
N ILE A 87 58.22 -7.52 57.21
CA ILE A 87 59.14 -8.57 56.78
C ILE A 87 60.43 -8.52 57.59
N GLN A 88 60.93 -9.69 58.00
CA GLN A 88 62.18 -9.78 58.75
C GLN A 88 63.34 -10.12 57.80
N LEU A 89 64.24 -9.16 57.61
CA LEU A 89 65.41 -9.28 56.72
C LEU A 89 66.66 -8.82 57.45
N ALA A 90 67.76 -9.57 57.32
CA ALA A 90 69.04 -9.29 57.97
C ALA A 90 68.91 -9.01 59.50
N GLY A 91 68.00 -9.71 60.18
CA GLY A 91 67.75 -9.56 61.62
C GLY A 91 66.94 -8.32 62.02
N ARG A 92 66.42 -7.55 61.06
CA ARG A 92 65.62 -6.33 61.30
C ARG A 92 64.20 -6.50 60.75
N LEU A 93 63.21 -5.96 61.45
CA LEU A 93 61.84 -5.84 60.94
C LEU A 93 61.76 -4.59 60.06
N MET A 94 61.37 -4.78 58.81
CA MET A 94 61.20 -3.73 57.80
C MET A 94 59.78 -3.79 57.22
N MET A 95 59.36 -2.73 56.54
CA MET A 95 58.06 -2.70 55.88
C MET A 95 58.20 -3.22 54.45
N MET A 96 57.57 -4.36 54.15
CA MET A 96 57.33 -4.77 52.78
C MET A 96 56.12 -4.00 52.25
N THR A 97 56.33 -3.31 51.14
CA THR A 97 55.31 -2.56 50.43
C THR A 97 55.09 -3.19 49.08
N GLU A 98 53.89 -3.69 48.88
CA GLU A 98 53.38 -4.07 47.57
C GLU A 98 52.50 -2.93 47.09
N ALA A 99 52.91 -2.26 46.02
CA ALA A 99 52.02 -1.36 45.33
C ALA A 99 50.99 -2.21 44.61
N VAL A 100 49.76 -2.18 45.13
CA VAL A 100 48.59 -2.58 44.37
C VAL A 100 48.38 -1.45 43.37
N ILE A 101 49.15 -1.50 42.27
CA ILE A 101 48.83 -0.71 41.10
C ILE A 101 47.58 -1.35 40.53
N ASP A 102 46.47 -0.90 41.09
CA ASP A 102 45.15 -1.17 40.55
C ASP A 102 44.39 0.16 40.49
N ALA A 103 45.06 1.13 39.87
CA ALA A 103 44.35 2.20 39.17
C ALA A 103 43.51 1.61 38.01
N ASP A 104 43.82 0.39 37.58
CA ASP A 104 43.16 -0.32 36.50
C ASP A 104 41.90 -1.11 36.90
N THR A 105 41.53 -1.34 38.17
CA THR A 105 40.15 -1.84 38.47
C THR A 105 39.12 -0.74 38.56
N LEU A 106 39.52 0.50 38.86
CA LEU A 106 38.64 1.67 38.66
C LEU A 106 38.66 2.15 37.20
N TYR A 107 39.80 2.05 36.49
CA TYR A 107 39.90 2.46 35.09
C TYR A 107 39.64 1.38 34.04
N GLN A 108 39.79 0.07 34.26
CA GLN A 108 39.46 -0.94 33.22
C GLN A 108 37.97 -1.24 33.15
N GLU A 109 37.21 -1.06 34.24
CA GLU A 109 35.75 -1.01 34.12
C GLU A 109 35.28 0.32 33.53
N SER A 110 36.00 1.43 33.77
CA SER A 110 35.73 2.72 33.11
C SER A 110 36.34 2.86 31.71
N SER A 111 37.21 1.95 31.26
CA SER A 111 37.87 2.00 29.94
C SER A 111 37.29 0.96 28.97
N LEU A 112 36.32 0.15 29.43
CA LEU A 112 35.28 -0.41 28.57
C LEU A 112 34.17 0.62 28.28
N ALA A 113 34.15 1.77 28.95
CA ALA A 113 33.36 2.93 28.57
C ALA A 113 34.13 3.82 27.59
N THR A 114 34.06 3.46 26.31
CA THR A 114 34.26 4.43 25.23
C THR A 114 33.21 5.55 25.36
N GLY A 115 33.63 6.79 25.63
CA GLY A 115 32.76 7.98 25.56
C GLY A 115 31.67 8.09 26.64
N ASP A 116 31.19 9.32 26.87
CA ASP A 116 29.90 9.75 27.50
C ASP A 116 29.23 8.88 28.59
N THR A 117 29.97 8.04 29.32
CA THR A 117 29.43 7.10 30.30
C THR A 117 29.55 7.69 31.70
N LEU A 118 28.42 7.74 32.40
CA LEU A 118 28.29 8.27 33.75
C LEU A 118 28.55 7.14 34.74
N ALA A 119 29.27 7.44 35.82
CA ALA A 119 29.52 6.48 36.88
C ALA A 119 29.37 7.16 38.24
N CYS A 120 28.71 6.51 39.18
CA CYS A 120 28.54 7.01 40.53
C CYS A 120 28.46 5.87 41.55
N LEU A 121 28.82 6.20 42.79
CA LEU A 121 28.85 5.29 43.91
C LEU A 121 27.83 5.74 44.95
N PHE A 122 27.01 4.80 45.40
CA PHE A 122 26.08 4.98 46.50
C PHE A 122 26.47 4.09 47.68
N ASP A 123 26.17 4.52 48.89
CA ASP A 123 26.25 3.65 50.06
C ASP A 123 25.09 2.62 50.08
N ASN A 124 25.11 1.73 51.07
CA ASN A 124 24.05 0.72 51.25
C ASN A 124 22.67 1.31 51.64
N GLN A 125 22.57 2.60 51.95
CA GLN A 125 21.31 3.31 52.17
C GLN A 125 20.84 4.05 50.90
N GLY A 126 21.61 3.95 49.81
CA GLY A 126 21.33 4.60 48.55
C GLY A 126 21.67 6.08 48.54
N GLN A 127 22.51 6.58 49.46
CA GLN A 127 23.02 7.95 49.46
C GLN A 127 24.25 8.05 48.54
N LEU A 128 24.30 9.10 47.72
CA LEU A 128 25.41 9.33 46.78
C LEU A 128 26.70 9.66 47.54
N GLU A 129 27.74 8.83 47.36
CA GLU A 129 29.07 9.05 47.92
C GLU A 129 29.99 9.79 46.95
N SER A 130 29.95 9.42 45.66
CA SER A 130 30.74 10.09 44.63
C SER A 130 30.16 9.87 43.23
N GLY A 131 30.45 10.80 42.32
CA GLY A 131 30.12 10.71 40.90
C GLY A 131 31.31 11.12 40.05
N ASN A 132 31.40 10.60 38.83
CA ASN A 132 32.37 11.09 37.86
C ASN A 132 31.92 12.44 37.27
N HIS A 133 32.84 13.16 36.61
CA HIS A 133 32.55 14.47 36.04
C HIS A 133 31.36 14.48 35.06
N HIS A 134 31.14 13.40 34.30
CA HIS A 134 30.02 13.27 33.37
C HIS A 134 28.68 13.14 34.10
N PHE A 135 28.64 12.44 35.23
CA PHE A 135 27.47 12.35 36.09
C PHE A 135 27.09 13.73 36.64
N ASP A 136 28.06 14.48 37.16
CA ASP A 136 27.85 15.83 37.66
C ASP A 136 27.42 16.81 36.56
N MET A 137 27.94 16.68 35.33
CA MET A 137 27.50 17.49 34.21
C MET A 137 26.07 17.17 33.74
N CYS A 138 25.65 15.91 33.84
CA CYS A 138 24.34 15.47 33.37
C CYS A 138 23.23 15.75 34.39
N PHE A 139 23.52 15.49 35.66
CA PHE A 139 22.57 15.61 36.75
C PHE A 139 22.84 16.81 37.65
N GLY A 140 24.05 17.31 37.83
CA GLY A 140 24.35 18.37 38.81
C GLY A 140 24.07 17.93 40.24
N ASN A 141 23.79 18.88 41.14
CA ASN A 141 23.65 18.63 42.59
C ASN A 141 22.25 18.16 43.04
N GLN A 142 21.37 17.80 42.10
CA GLN A 142 19.97 17.43 42.40
C GLN A 142 19.82 15.97 42.86
N ILE A 143 20.80 15.11 42.59
CA ILE A 143 20.78 13.72 43.02
C ILE A 143 21.58 13.57 44.30
N ARG A 144 20.90 13.23 45.39
CA ARG A 144 21.51 12.85 46.68
C ARG A 144 21.22 11.41 47.05
N TYR A 145 20.11 10.87 46.55
CA TYR A 145 19.68 9.51 46.77
C TYR A 145 19.39 8.81 45.45
N LEU A 146 19.64 7.51 45.42
CA LEU A 146 19.39 6.65 44.26
C LEU A 146 17.94 6.73 43.77
N SER A 147 16.97 6.89 44.70
CA SER A 147 15.54 7.09 44.42
C SER A 147 15.23 8.28 43.53
N GLN A 148 16.12 9.27 43.45
CA GLN A 148 15.89 10.52 42.73
C GLN A 148 16.31 10.46 41.26
N LEU A 149 17.01 9.41 40.83
CA LEU A 149 17.49 9.28 39.46
C LEU A 149 16.38 8.95 38.45
N PHE A 150 15.37 8.18 38.89
CA PHE A 150 14.35 7.63 38.02
C PHE A 150 13.06 8.45 38.06
N SER A 151 12.42 8.63 36.90
CA SER A 151 11.17 9.37 36.79
C SER A 151 9.92 8.58 37.24
N GLY A 152 10.06 7.31 37.62
CA GLY A 152 8.98 6.40 38.03
C GLY A 152 9.24 5.70 39.38
N ASN A 153 8.16 5.35 40.08
CA ASN A 153 8.19 4.63 41.36
C ASN A 153 8.26 3.12 41.09
N ASP A 154 9.46 2.58 40.87
CA ASP A 154 9.64 1.18 40.49
C ASP A 154 10.08 0.34 41.70
N GLU A 155 9.15 0.08 42.63
CA GLU A 155 9.43 -0.72 43.84
C GLU A 155 9.98 -2.12 43.49
N ALA A 156 9.55 -2.69 42.36
CA ALA A 156 10.04 -3.96 41.86
C ALA A 156 11.52 -3.91 41.46
N PHE A 157 12.00 -2.78 40.96
CA PHE A 157 13.41 -2.55 40.64
C PHE A 157 14.28 -2.50 41.90
N TYR A 158 13.89 -1.72 42.91
CA TYR A 158 14.61 -1.66 44.19
C TYR A 158 14.64 -3.02 44.91
N GLN A 159 13.56 -3.79 44.83
CA GLN A 159 13.54 -5.16 45.36
C GLN A 159 14.52 -6.09 44.62
N LYS A 160 14.65 -5.98 43.29
CA LYS A 160 15.65 -6.74 42.52
C LYS A 160 17.08 -6.32 42.88
N LEU A 161 17.33 -5.03 43.00
CA LEU A 161 18.62 -4.47 43.39
C LEU A 161 19.08 -4.95 44.79
N SER A 162 18.15 -5.14 45.72
CA SER A 162 18.45 -5.67 47.05
C SER A 162 18.78 -7.17 47.10
N ARG A 163 18.51 -7.91 46.01
CA ARG A 163 18.62 -9.39 45.97
C ARG A 163 19.70 -9.91 45.01
N LEU A 164 20.17 -9.09 44.07
CA LEU A 164 21.10 -9.48 43.02
C LEU A 164 22.38 -8.67 43.13
N ASP A 165 23.53 -9.34 42.95
CA ASP A 165 24.84 -8.68 42.94
C ASP A 165 25.01 -7.72 41.75
N GLU A 166 24.27 -7.96 40.66
CA GLU A 166 24.28 -7.12 39.46
C GLU A 166 22.89 -7.01 38.82
N VAL A 167 22.51 -5.80 38.39
CA VAL A 167 21.22 -5.52 37.69
C VAL A 167 21.46 -4.59 36.51
N VAL A 168 21.02 -4.99 35.32
CA VAL A 168 21.01 -4.14 34.12
C VAL A 168 19.57 -3.80 33.75
N ALA A 169 19.30 -2.53 33.50
CA ALA A 169 17.98 -2.06 33.07
C ALA A 169 18.09 -0.79 32.19
N GLU A 170 16.97 -0.42 31.57
CA GLU A 170 16.85 0.79 30.76
C GLU A 170 15.68 1.62 31.30
N GLY A 171 15.82 2.94 31.33
CA GLY A 171 14.75 3.81 31.81
C GLY A 171 14.98 5.30 31.57
N GLU A 172 13.90 6.05 31.74
CA GLU A 172 13.90 7.51 31.61
C GLU A 172 14.41 8.17 32.89
N CYS A 173 15.37 9.08 32.74
CA CYS A 173 15.92 9.87 33.83
C CYS A 173 15.75 11.36 33.50
N ARG A 174 15.41 12.15 34.53
CA ARG A 174 15.32 13.61 34.40
C ARG A 174 16.72 14.21 34.59
N THR A 175 17.27 14.76 33.50
CA THR A 175 18.59 15.40 33.47
C THR A 175 18.47 16.93 33.43
N LEU A 176 19.59 17.65 33.54
CA LEU A 176 19.63 19.10 33.31
C LEU A 176 19.24 19.49 31.87
N LYS A 177 19.35 18.55 30.92
CA LYS A 177 18.98 18.74 29.50
C LYS A 177 17.56 18.25 29.18
N GLY A 178 16.73 17.92 30.18
CA GLY A 178 15.40 17.36 30.01
C GLY A 178 15.36 15.84 30.19
N MET A 179 14.28 15.20 29.71
CA MET A 179 14.11 13.75 29.83
C MET A 179 15.02 13.02 28.85
N ARG A 180 15.76 12.01 29.33
CA ARG A 180 16.69 11.20 28.54
C ARG A 180 16.60 9.73 28.91
N TRP A 181 16.91 8.85 27.96
CA TRP A 181 16.94 7.41 28.16
C TRP A 181 18.35 6.94 28.51
N PHE A 182 18.47 6.21 29.61
CA PHE A 182 19.74 5.60 30.02
C PHE A 182 19.61 4.09 30.09
N GLN A 183 20.65 3.40 29.64
CA GLN A 183 20.94 2.04 30.08
C GLN A 183 21.79 2.17 31.34
N TYR A 184 21.40 1.49 32.40
CA TYR A 184 22.13 1.52 33.65
C TYR A 184 22.41 0.13 34.18
N GLN A 185 23.59 -0.02 34.78
CA GLN A 185 24.09 -1.24 35.38
C GLN A 185 24.49 -0.95 36.81
N PHE A 186 23.86 -1.67 37.73
CA PHE A 186 24.11 -1.63 39.15
C PHE A 186 24.94 -2.83 39.57
N ARG A 187 25.94 -2.62 40.43
CA ARG A 187 26.71 -3.69 41.05
C ARG A 187 26.98 -3.42 42.51
N HIS A 188 26.80 -4.42 43.37
CA HIS A 188 27.26 -4.36 44.75
C HIS A 188 28.78 -4.53 44.81
N ILE A 189 29.45 -3.65 45.56
CA ILE A 189 30.89 -3.74 45.81
C ILE A 189 31.15 -3.81 47.32
N GLN A 190 32.32 -4.32 47.71
CA GLN A 190 32.72 -4.50 49.12
C GLN A 190 31.70 -5.30 49.97
N GLN A 191 31.32 -6.51 49.54
CA GLN A 191 30.36 -7.37 50.25
C GLN A 191 28.99 -6.69 50.52
N GLY A 192 28.52 -5.82 49.61
CA GLY A 192 27.22 -5.16 49.71
C GLY A 192 27.21 -3.87 50.55
N ALA A 193 28.39 -3.33 50.89
CA ALA A 193 28.49 -2.06 51.60
C ALA A 193 28.23 -0.84 50.70
N GLN A 194 28.48 -0.97 49.39
CA GLN A 194 28.34 0.12 48.42
C GLN A 194 27.76 -0.41 47.10
N ILE A 195 27.12 0.48 46.34
CA ILE A 195 26.48 0.21 45.06
C ILE A 195 27.14 1.08 43.99
N LEU A 196 27.81 0.44 43.03
CA LEU A 196 28.31 1.09 41.83
C LEU A 196 27.20 1.16 40.79
N LEU A 197 26.92 2.36 40.29
CA LEU A 197 26.02 2.62 39.17
C LEU A 197 26.84 3.12 37.98
N THR A 198 26.73 2.44 36.85
CA THR A 198 27.20 2.94 35.56
C THR A 198 26.01 3.18 34.65
N MET A 199 25.99 4.32 33.95
CA MET A 199 24.90 4.72 33.07
C MET A 199 25.45 5.16 31.73
N ARG A 200 24.85 4.67 30.65
CA ARG A 200 25.12 5.09 29.28
C ARG A 200 23.88 5.78 28.72
N ASP A 201 24.07 6.99 28.19
CA ASP A 201 23.00 7.67 27.46
C ASP A 201 22.72 6.87 26.17
N ILE A 202 21.49 6.36 26.06
CA ILE A 202 21.01 5.61 24.90
C ILE A 202 19.88 6.37 24.20
N THR A 203 19.73 7.67 24.46
CA THR A 203 18.66 8.50 23.90
C THR A 203 18.72 8.49 22.38
N ASP A 204 19.90 8.70 21.78
CA ASP A 204 20.03 8.70 20.31
C ASP A 204 19.70 7.32 19.73
N ARG A 205 20.18 6.22 20.32
CA ARG A 205 19.80 4.86 19.92
C ARG A 205 18.29 4.63 20.03
N LYS A 206 17.64 5.10 21.10
CA LYS A 206 16.19 4.96 21.29
C LYS A 206 15.41 5.80 20.29
N LEU A 207 15.86 7.02 19.99
CA LEU A 207 15.27 7.87 18.96
C LEU A 207 15.45 7.25 17.57
N GLU A 208 16.62 6.72 17.26
CA GLU A 208 16.88 5.95 16.03
C GLU A 208 16.02 4.69 15.96
N GLU A 209 15.87 3.92 17.05
CA GLU A 209 14.97 2.75 17.09
C GLU A 209 13.51 3.14 16.85
N LEU A 210 13.06 4.28 17.40
CA LEU A 210 11.71 4.81 17.19
C LEU A 210 11.53 5.32 15.77
N GLU A 211 12.52 6.02 15.22
CA GLU A 211 12.54 6.51 13.85
C GLU A 211 12.59 5.35 12.85
N HIS A 212 13.43 4.35 13.05
CA HIS A 212 13.48 3.13 12.26
C HIS A 212 12.14 2.37 12.32
N ARG A 213 11.51 2.29 13.49
CA ARG A 213 10.19 1.68 13.63
C ARG A 213 9.13 2.48 12.88
N HIS A 214 9.18 3.81 12.97
CA HIS A 214 8.28 4.69 12.23
C HIS A 214 8.48 4.54 10.71
N LEU A 215 9.71 4.60 10.21
CA LEU A 215 10.05 4.39 8.80
C LEU A 215 9.66 2.99 8.30
N ALA A 216 9.74 1.97 9.16
CA ALA A 216 9.33 0.62 8.81
C ALA A 216 7.80 0.48 8.70
N TRP A 217 7.02 1.30 9.42
CA TRP A 217 5.56 1.19 9.51
C TRP A 217 4.81 2.22 8.68
N HIS A 218 5.48 3.27 8.23
CA HIS A 218 4.86 4.39 7.51
C HIS A 218 5.37 4.53 6.07
N ASP A 219 4.50 5.04 5.19
CA ASP A 219 4.83 5.41 3.82
C ASP A 219 5.61 6.73 3.80
N SER A 220 6.79 6.74 3.19
CA SER A 220 7.72 7.88 3.24
C SER A 220 7.18 9.13 2.55
N LEU A 221 6.25 8.98 1.60
CA LEU A 221 5.67 10.10 0.85
C LEU A 221 4.51 10.74 1.64
N THR A 222 3.57 9.94 2.14
CA THR A 222 2.33 10.44 2.74
C THR A 222 2.34 10.48 4.27
N GLY A 223 3.28 9.78 4.90
CA GLY A 223 3.36 9.57 6.35
C GLY A 223 2.18 8.77 6.92
N LEU A 224 1.34 8.17 6.08
CA LEU A 224 0.33 7.19 6.49
C LEU A 224 0.99 5.87 6.85
N LEU A 225 0.25 4.93 7.45
CA LEU A 225 0.76 3.56 7.59
C LEU A 225 1.10 3.01 6.20
N ASN A 226 2.18 2.25 6.07
CA ASN A 226 2.46 1.46 4.89
C ASN A 226 1.78 0.08 5.02
N ARG A 227 1.97 -0.78 4.02
CA ARG A 227 1.44 -2.15 4.04
C ARG A 227 1.83 -2.94 5.30
N TYR A 228 3.08 -2.83 5.74
CA TYR A 228 3.54 -3.52 6.95
C TYR A 228 2.86 -2.98 8.21
N GLY A 229 2.74 -1.65 8.32
CA GLY A 229 2.01 -1.00 9.41
C GLY A 229 0.53 -1.43 9.47
N LEU A 230 -0.16 -1.44 8.32
CA LEU A 230 -1.56 -1.91 8.24
C LEU A 230 -1.70 -3.36 8.71
N MET A 231 -0.80 -4.25 8.27
CA MET A 231 -0.86 -5.66 8.68
C MET A 231 -0.68 -5.83 10.18
N LYS A 232 0.22 -5.05 10.80
CA LYS A 232 0.37 -5.07 12.26
C LYS A 232 -0.87 -4.58 12.99
N SER A 233 -1.55 -3.56 12.47
CA SER A 233 -2.85 -3.12 12.98
C SER A 233 -3.90 -4.21 12.83
N LEU A 234 -4.06 -4.80 11.64
CA LEU A 234 -5.01 -5.89 11.40
C LEU A 234 -4.80 -7.08 12.34
N GLU A 235 -3.56 -7.54 12.51
CA GLU A 235 -3.19 -8.59 13.47
C GLU A 235 -3.66 -8.26 14.90
N ALA A 236 -3.46 -7.01 15.34
CA ALA A 236 -3.87 -6.56 16.67
C ALA A 236 -5.41 -6.54 16.83
N TYR A 237 -6.14 -6.03 15.84
CA TYR A 237 -7.61 -6.00 15.87
C TYR A 237 -8.22 -7.42 15.83
N CYS A 238 -7.68 -8.32 15.00
CA CYS A 238 -8.08 -9.73 14.98
C CYS A 238 -7.83 -10.40 16.34
N GLY A 239 -6.65 -10.17 16.95
CA GLY A 239 -6.28 -10.75 18.24
C GLY A 239 -7.18 -10.29 19.41
N LEU A 240 -7.74 -9.08 19.32
CA LEU A 240 -8.70 -8.54 20.30
C LEU A 240 -10.12 -9.12 20.12
N GLY A 241 -10.40 -9.84 19.04
CA GLY A 241 -11.73 -10.39 18.73
C GLY A 241 -12.80 -9.33 18.45
N GLY A 242 -12.39 -8.11 18.07
CA GLY A 242 -13.28 -7.00 17.76
C GLY A 242 -13.87 -7.08 16.36
N ARG A 243 -15.03 -6.43 16.16
CA ARG A 243 -15.61 -6.23 14.82
C ARG A 243 -15.03 -4.96 14.21
N PHE A 244 -14.58 -5.01 12.97
CA PHE A 244 -14.02 -3.85 12.27
C PHE A 244 -14.23 -3.97 10.76
N ALA A 245 -14.14 -2.85 10.05
CA ALA A 245 -14.17 -2.80 8.59
C ALA A 245 -12.83 -2.34 8.03
N LEU A 246 -12.50 -2.84 6.85
CA LEU A 246 -11.48 -2.29 5.99
C LEU A 246 -12.16 -1.61 4.80
N VAL A 247 -11.92 -0.30 4.68
CA VAL A 247 -12.31 0.51 3.53
C VAL A 247 -11.08 0.64 2.64
N PHE A 248 -11.16 0.19 1.39
CA PHE A 248 -10.09 0.21 0.40
C PHE A 248 -10.45 1.17 -0.71
N MET A 249 -9.59 2.13 -1.04
CA MET A 249 -9.80 3.14 -2.05
C MET A 249 -8.67 3.14 -3.06
N ASP A 250 -9.02 3.22 -4.34
CA ASP A 250 -8.09 3.46 -5.45
C ASP A 250 -8.48 4.76 -6.14
N LEU A 251 -7.48 5.59 -6.50
CA LEU A 251 -7.73 6.86 -7.15
C LEU A 251 -7.98 6.68 -8.66
N ASP A 252 -9.17 7.07 -9.10
CA ASP A 252 -9.59 6.87 -10.47
C ASP A 252 -8.70 7.64 -11.45
N ASN A 253 -8.17 6.93 -12.45
CA ASN A 253 -7.35 7.51 -13.53
C ASN A 253 -6.07 8.23 -13.05
N PHE A 254 -5.51 7.87 -11.89
CA PHE A 254 -4.25 8.45 -11.40
C PHE A 254 -3.10 8.37 -12.43
N LYS A 255 -3.05 7.29 -13.21
CA LYS A 255 -2.09 7.14 -14.30
C LYS A 255 -2.14 8.29 -15.31
N LEU A 256 -3.34 8.78 -15.67
CA LEU A 256 -3.48 9.92 -16.59
C LEU A 256 -2.88 11.21 -16.00
N VAL A 257 -2.92 11.38 -14.68
CA VAL A 257 -2.26 12.52 -14.01
C VAL A 257 -0.74 12.41 -14.18
N ASN A 258 -0.17 11.23 -13.97
CA ASN A 258 1.25 10.99 -14.19
C ASN A 258 1.66 11.20 -15.65
N ASP A 259 0.86 10.68 -16.59
CA ASP A 259 1.16 10.76 -18.02
C ASP A 259 1.07 12.22 -18.53
N ASN A 260 0.11 13.01 -18.03
CA ASN A 260 -0.10 14.39 -18.47
C ASN A 260 0.80 15.42 -17.76
N TYR A 261 1.12 15.22 -16.48
CA TYR A 261 1.77 16.23 -15.63
C TYR A 261 3.06 15.74 -14.96
N GLY A 262 3.45 14.48 -15.18
CA GLY A 262 4.66 13.86 -14.65
C GLY A 262 4.51 13.33 -13.22
N HIS A 263 5.40 12.40 -12.85
CA HIS A 263 5.37 11.73 -11.54
C HIS A 263 5.43 12.68 -10.34
N LYS A 264 6.16 13.81 -10.44
CA LYS A 264 6.21 14.80 -9.35
C LYS A 264 4.83 15.43 -9.05
N ALA A 265 3.98 15.58 -10.07
CA ALA A 265 2.61 16.04 -9.87
C ALA A 265 1.76 14.96 -9.22
N GLY A 266 1.95 13.70 -9.63
CA GLY A 266 1.34 12.53 -8.98
C GLY A 266 1.71 12.41 -7.49
N ASP A 267 2.98 12.56 -7.15
CA ASP A 267 3.45 12.53 -5.76
C ASP A 267 2.77 13.60 -4.91
N ARG A 268 2.72 14.84 -5.40
CA ARG A 268 2.02 15.95 -4.74
C ARG A 268 0.52 15.69 -4.60
N LEU A 269 -0.10 15.05 -5.60
CA LEU A 269 -1.50 14.66 -5.52
C LEU A 269 -1.71 13.67 -4.38
N LEU A 270 -0.87 12.65 -4.27
CA LEU A 270 -0.94 11.65 -3.21
C LEU A 270 -0.74 12.25 -1.82
N GLU A 271 0.23 13.16 -1.66
CA GLU A 271 0.42 13.91 -0.40
C GLU A 271 -0.83 14.70 -0.01
N ARG A 272 -1.47 15.37 -0.98
CA ARG A 272 -2.69 16.16 -0.74
C ARG A 272 -3.90 15.28 -0.42
N VAL A 273 -4.05 14.15 -1.10
CA VAL A 273 -5.08 13.15 -0.80
C VAL A 273 -4.90 12.63 0.62
N ALA A 274 -3.69 12.21 0.99
CA ALA A 274 -3.40 11.76 2.35
C ALA A 274 -3.70 12.84 3.40
N GLY A 275 -3.33 14.09 3.13
CA GLY A 275 -3.64 15.23 4.00
C GLY A 275 -5.14 15.44 4.18
N ARG A 276 -5.94 15.33 3.11
CA ARG A 276 -7.40 15.43 3.19
C ARG A 276 -7.99 14.30 4.03
N LEU A 277 -7.57 13.05 3.78
CA LEU A 277 -8.04 11.88 4.51
C LEU A 277 -7.76 12.01 6.01
N LYS A 278 -6.55 12.43 6.40
CA LYS A 278 -6.18 12.68 7.81
C LYS A 278 -7.06 13.73 8.48
N GLN A 279 -7.55 14.72 7.74
CA GLN A 279 -8.41 15.78 8.29
C GLN A 279 -9.85 15.36 8.48
N ILE A 280 -10.37 14.48 7.61
CA ILE A 280 -11.80 14.12 7.62
C ILE A 280 -12.11 12.82 8.37
N CYS A 281 -11.16 11.88 8.43
CA CYS A 281 -11.39 10.63 9.12
C CYS A 281 -11.39 10.83 10.65
N PRO A 282 -12.29 10.14 11.38
CA PRO A 282 -12.25 10.10 12.85
C PRO A 282 -10.88 9.64 13.38
N ARG A 283 -10.53 10.07 14.61
CA ARG A 283 -9.21 9.80 15.20
C ARG A 283 -8.90 8.32 15.47
N ASP A 284 -9.93 7.51 15.62
CA ASP A 284 -9.82 6.06 15.84
C ASP A 284 -9.82 5.27 14.52
N VAL A 285 -9.88 5.94 13.37
CA VAL A 285 -9.71 5.33 12.05
C VAL A 285 -8.23 5.38 11.67
N GLU A 286 -7.64 4.22 11.43
CA GLU A 286 -6.25 4.11 11.00
C GLU A 286 -6.15 4.15 9.49
N LEU A 287 -5.39 5.10 8.96
CA LEU A 287 -5.21 5.29 7.53
C LEU A 287 -3.87 4.72 7.06
N ALA A 288 -3.90 3.97 5.96
CA ALA A 288 -2.71 3.43 5.32
C ALA A 288 -2.68 3.72 3.81
N ARG A 289 -1.48 3.73 3.23
CA ARG A 289 -1.24 3.70 1.79
C ARG A 289 -0.48 2.41 1.46
N LEU A 290 -1.09 1.56 0.63
CA LEU A 290 -0.56 0.23 0.32
C LEU A 290 0.49 0.22 -0.79
N GLY A 291 0.50 1.27 -1.61
CA GLY A 291 1.38 1.45 -2.76
C GLY A 291 0.63 2.17 -3.88
N GLY A 292 1.36 2.81 -4.81
CA GLY A 292 0.74 3.52 -5.93
C GLY A 292 -0.30 4.55 -5.47
N ASP A 293 -1.52 4.38 -5.94
CA ASP A 293 -2.73 5.16 -5.69
C ASP A 293 -3.74 4.50 -4.73
N GLU A 294 -3.32 3.45 -4.02
CA GLU A 294 -4.17 2.68 -3.10
C GLU A 294 -4.08 3.19 -1.66
N PHE A 295 -5.21 3.62 -1.11
CA PHE A 295 -5.39 4.05 0.26
C PHE A 295 -6.36 3.13 0.99
N THR A 296 -6.16 2.93 2.29
CA THR A 296 -7.09 2.17 3.13
C THR A 296 -7.41 2.89 4.42
N ALA A 297 -8.58 2.61 4.97
CA ALA A 297 -9.01 3.05 6.29
C ALA A 297 -9.51 1.84 7.07
N LEU A 298 -8.88 1.57 8.21
CA LEU A 298 -9.32 0.55 9.16
C LEU A 298 -10.26 1.21 10.18
N VAL A 299 -11.50 0.74 10.22
CA VAL A 299 -12.61 1.36 10.93
C VAL A 299 -13.10 0.42 12.03
N PRO A 300 -12.85 0.72 13.31
CA PRO A 300 -13.42 -0.05 14.41
C PRO A 300 -14.95 0.05 14.40
N LEU A 301 -15.64 -1.09 14.44
CA LEU A 301 -17.11 -1.11 14.43
C LEU A 301 -17.64 -1.37 15.85
N SER A 302 -18.56 -0.51 16.27
CA SER A 302 -19.43 -0.79 17.41
C SER A 302 -20.67 -1.58 16.94
N HIS A 303 -21.71 -1.71 17.76
CA HIS A 303 -22.90 -2.48 17.39
C HIS A 303 -23.69 -1.94 16.17
N SER A 304 -23.38 -0.75 15.64
CA SER A 304 -24.00 -0.24 14.41
C SER A 304 -23.22 -0.62 13.14
N SER A 305 -23.95 -1.00 12.09
CA SER A 305 -23.39 -1.54 10.84
C SER A 305 -22.93 -0.49 9.83
N ASP A 306 -23.23 0.79 10.05
CA ASP A 306 -23.20 1.80 8.98
C ASP A 306 -21.96 2.69 9.00
N ARG A 307 -21.13 2.56 10.04
CA ARG A 307 -19.93 3.39 10.25
C ARG A 307 -18.91 3.26 9.12
N ALA A 308 -18.78 2.07 8.54
CA ALA A 308 -17.85 1.85 7.43
C ALA A 308 -18.28 2.62 6.18
N GLN A 309 -19.58 2.66 5.91
CA GLN A 309 -20.20 3.39 4.80
C GLN A 309 -20.04 4.89 5.03
N GLU A 310 -20.26 5.38 6.25
CA GLU A 310 -20.03 6.80 6.59
C GLU A 310 -18.58 7.23 6.32
N VAL A 311 -17.60 6.41 6.70
CA VAL A 311 -16.18 6.68 6.38
C VAL A 311 -15.94 6.66 4.88
N ALA A 312 -16.50 5.69 4.16
CA ALA A 312 -16.39 5.63 2.69
C ALA A 312 -16.99 6.86 1.99
N ASP A 313 -18.17 7.32 2.43
CA ASP A 313 -18.82 8.53 1.92
C ASP A 313 -17.98 9.78 2.21
N LEU A 314 -17.39 9.87 3.41
CA LEU A 314 -16.48 10.97 3.77
C LEU A 314 -15.26 10.98 2.85
N MET A 315 -14.60 9.84 2.67
CA MET A 315 -13.44 9.71 1.77
C MET A 315 -13.81 10.14 0.34
N LEU A 316 -14.92 9.62 -0.19
CA LEU A 316 -15.39 9.89 -1.54
C LEU A 316 -15.72 11.39 -1.75
N SER A 317 -16.39 12.02 -0.79
CA SER A 317 -16.77 13.44 -0.83
C SER A 317 -15.57 14.40 -0.92
N GLN A 318 -14.39 13.98 -0.47
CA GLN A 318 -13.18 14.79 -0.55
C GLN A 318 -12.41 14.59 -1.85
N MET A 319 -12.61 13.46 -2.55
CA MET A 319 -11.92 13.20 -3.81
C MET A 319 -12.47 14.11 -4.92
N THR A 320 -13.79 14.30 -4.97
CA THR A 320 -14.45 15.15 -5.97
C THR A 320 -14.15 16.64 -5.84
N LYS A 321 -13.42 17.07 -4.80
CA LYS A 321 -13.00 18.46 -4.63
C LYS A 321 -11.73 18.74 -5.44
N PRO A 322 -11.69 19.84 -6.22
CA PRO A 322 -10.50 20.19 -6.98
C PRO A 322 -9.23 20.35 -6.12
N LEU A 323 -8.08 19.89 -6.62
CA LEU A 323 -6.77 19.92 -5.98
C LEU A 323 -5.87 20.93 -6.69
N GLN A 324 -5.37 21.91 -5.94
CA GLN A 324 -4.32 22.79 -6.42
C GLN A 324 -2.95 22.14 -6.27
N LEU A 325 -2.30 21.88 -7.40
CA LEU A 325 -0.94 21.38 -7.49
C LEU A 325 -0.04 22.50 -8.00
N SER A 326 1.08 22.75 -7.31
CA SER A 326 1.99 23.84 -7.72
C SER A 326 2.52 23.60 -9.14
N GLY A 327 2.33 24.58 -10.02
CA GLY A 327 2.81 24.54 -11.41
C GLY A 327 1.94 23.76 -12.40
N VAL A 328 0.74 23.32 -12.00
CA VAL A 328 -0.21 22.57 -12.84
C VAL A 328 -1.62 23.18 -12.68
N PRO A 329 -2.50 23.13 -13.70
CA PRO A 329 -3.91 23.46 -13.54
C PRO A 329 -4.58 22.65 -12.42
N GLU A 330 -5.74 23.12 -11.97
CA GLU A 330 -6.52 22.45 -10.93
C GLU A 330 -6.94 21.04 -11.38
N VAL A 331 -6.62 20.03 -10.57
CA VAL A 331 -6.88 18.62 -10.89
C VAL A 331 -8.03 18.12 -10.04
N THR A 332 -9.04 17.51 -10.65
CA THR A 332 -10.07 16.76 -9.93
C THR A 332 -9.85 15.27 -10.16
N ILE A 333 -9.84 14.46 -9.10
CA ILE A 333 -9.63 13.01 -9.19
C ILE A 333 -10.77 12.28 -8.50
N GLY A 334 -11.16 11.14 -9.06
CA GLY A 334 -12.16 10.26 -8.45
C GLY A 334 -11.55 9.29 -7.46
N GLY A 335 -12.42 8.60 -6.73
CA GLY A 335 -12.05 7.43 -5.95
C GLY A 335 -13.08 6.32 -6.15
N SER A 336 -12.60 5.09 -6.34
CA SER A 336 -13.41 3.89 -6.27
C SER A 336 -13.12 3.18 -4.96
N ILE A 337 -14.16 2.82 -4.21
CA ILE A 337 -14.02 2.31 -2.84
C ILE A 337 -14.66 0.92 -2.69
N GLY A 338 -14.00 0.05 -1.93
CA GLY A 338 -14.50 -1.26 -1.51
C GLY A 338 -14.51 -1.38 0.01
N ILE A 339 -15.51 -2.06 0.57
CA ILE A 339 -15.66 -2.23 2.01
C ILE A 339 -15.76 -3.72 2.33
N ALA A 340 -14.95 -4.22 3.24
CA ALA A 340 -15.09 -5.57 3.81
C ALA A 340 -15.12 -5.51 5.34
N ILE A 341 -15.90 -6.38 5.98
CA ILE A 341 -16.09 -6.43 7.43
C ILE A 341 -15.53 -7.72 8.01
N TYR A 342 -14.73 -7.60 9.05
CA TYR A 342 -14.30 -8.72 9.88
C TYR A 342 -15.27 -8.93 11.05
N PRO A 343 -15.62 -10.18 11.41
CA PRO A 343 -15.23 -11.44 10.76
C PRO A 343 -16.20 -11.89 9.63
N ASP A 344 -17.21 -11.07 9.29
CA ASP A 344 -18.30 -11.47 8.39
C ASP A 344 -17.82 -11.89 6.98
N ASP A 345 -16.83 -11.19 6.44
CA ASP A 345 -16.36 -11.32 5.05
C ASP A 345 -15.01 -12.05 4.94
N ALA A 346 -14.27 -12.21 6.05
CA ALA A 346 -12.97 -12.88 6.11
C ALA A 346 -12.56 -13.28 7.55
N ASP A 347 -11.77 -14.35 7.67
CA ASP A 347 -11.27 -14.88 8.95
C ASP A 347 -9.88 -14.35 9.33
N ASP A 348 -9.23 -13.60 8.44
CA ASP A 348 -7.90 -13.00 8.64
C ASP A 348 -7.74 -11.69 7.85
N GLY A 349 -6.71 -10.91 8.20
CA GLY A 349 -6.46 -9.59 7.62
C GLY A 349 -6.10 -9.62 6.13
N ASP A 350 -5.37 -10.63 5.67
CA ASP A 350 -4.96 -10.75 4.26
C ASP A 350 -6.18 -11.01 3.35
N ASN A 351 -7.05 -11.92 3.77
CA ASN A 351 -8.30 -12.19 3.09
C ASN A 351 -9.24 -10.97 3.15
N LEU A 352 -9.25 -10.22 4.25
CA LEU A 352 -10.04 -8.99 4.36
C LEU A 352 -9.59 -7.91 3.37
N ILE A 353 -8.28 -7.70 3.21
CA ILE A 353 -7.70 -6.81 2.18
C ILE A 353 -8.17 -7.27 0.79
N THR A 354 -8.05 -8.57 0.51
CA THR A 354 -8.49 -9.14 -0.77
C THR A 354 -9.98 -8.90 -1.02
N ARG A 355 -10.83 -9.05 0.00
CA ARG A 355 -12.29 -8.81 -0.13
C ARG A 355 -12.61 -7.34 -0.40
N ALA A 356 -11.94 -6.43 0.30
CA ALA A 356 -12.12 -5.00 0.11
C ALA A 356 -11.65 -4.57 -1.29
N ASP A 357 -10.52 -5.09 -1.78
CA ASP A 357 -10.01 -4.84 -3.14
C ASP A 357 -11.01 -5.33 -4.21
N MET A 358 -11.57 -6.53 -4.03
CA MET A 358 -12.59 -7.06 -4.96
C MET A 358 -13.84 -6.18 -5.02
N ALA A 359 -14.29 -5.66 -3.87
CA ALA A 359 -15.41 -4.73 -3.82
C ALA A 359 -15.06 -3.38 -4.49
N MET A 360 -13.83 -2.87 -4.31
CA MET A 360 -13.35 -1.67 -4.97
C MET A 360 -13.33 -1.84 -6.49
N TYR A 361 -12.86 -2.99 -6.97
CA TYR A 361 -12.87 -3.30 -8.40
C TYR A 361 -14.30 -3.35 -8.96
N GLN A 362 -15.26 -3.89 -8.20
CA GLN A 362 -16.68 -3.83 -8.58
C GLN A 362 -17.19 -2.38 -8.65
N ALA A 363 -16.77 -1.51 -7.74
CA ALA A 363 -17.09 -0.08 -7.79
C ALA A 363 -16.56 0.59 -9.08
N LYS A 364 -15.34 0.23 -9.52
CA LYS A 364 -14.79 0.69 -10.81
C LYS A 364 -15.65 0.27 -11.99
N GLN A 365 -16.10 -0.99 -12.01
CA GLN A 365 -16.95 -1.51 -13.10
C GLN A 365 -18.34 -0.87 -13.14
N MET A 366 -18.88 -0.50 -11.99
CA MET A 366 -20.19 0.14 -11.88
C MET A 366 -20.18 1.64 -12.25
N GLY A 367 -19.06 2.15 -12.81
CA GLY A 367 -18.96 3.54 -13.26
C GLY A 367 -18.14 4.46 -12.36
N ARG A 368 -17.32 3.89 -11.46
CA ARG A 368 -16.40 4.63 -10.56
C ARG A 368 -17.14 5.61 -9.63
N LEU A 369 -16.40 6.44 -8.88
CA LEU A 369 -16.94 7.48 -7.99
C LEU A 369 -17.99 6.97 -7.00
N ARG A 370 -17.77 5.78 -6.44
CA ARG A 370 -18.70 5.13 -5.52
C ARG A 370 -17.96 4.15 -4.62
N TRP A 371 -18.63 3.75 -3.55
CA TRP A 371 -18.23 2.59 -2.78
C TRP A 371 -19.10 1.37 -3.09
N GLN A 372 -18.56 0.18 -2.85
CA GLN A 372 -19.30 -1.08 -2.84
C GLN A 372 -18.91 -1.88 -1.60
N ARG A 373 -19.89 -2.54 -0.98
CA ARG A 373 -19.62 -3.52 0.07
C ARG A 373 -19.33 -4.87 -0.56
N PHE A 374 -18.33 -5.57 -0.05
CA PHE A 374 -18.07 -6.95 -0.44
C PHE A 374 -19.33 -7.80 -0.26
N THR A 375 -19.57 -8.64 -1.27
CA THR A 375 -20.57 -9.70 -1.20
C THR A 375 -19.95 -10.96 -1.80
N PRO A 376 -20.28 -12.16 -1.30
CA PRO A 376 -19.73 -13.41 -1.85
C PRO A 376 -19.94 -13.60 -3.37
N SER A 377 -21.00 -13.00 -3.94
CA SER A 377 -21.25 -13.02 -5.38
C SER A 377 -20.16 -12.31 -6.19
N MET A 378 -19.49 -11.28 -5.64
CA MET A 378 -18.37 -10.59 -6.32
C MET A 378 -17.20 -11.55 -6.58
N GLN A 379 -16.94 -12.50 -5.68
CA GLN A 379 -15.92 -13.52 -5.89
C GLN A 379 -16.27 -14.47 -7.02
N GLN A 380 -17.54 -14.86 -7.10
CA GLN A 380 -18.02 -15.69 -8.19
C GLN A 380 -17.91 -14.96 -9.53
N THR A 381 -18.26 -13.66 -9.58
CA THR A 381 -18.14 -12.82 -10.78
C THR A 381 -16.70 -12.70 -11.26
N LEU A 382 -15.74 -12.44 -10.35
CA LEU A 382 -14.32 -12.36 -10.72
C LEU A 382 -13.79 -13.70 -11.25
N HIS A 383 -14.10 -14.80 -10.57
CA HIS A 383 -13.72 -16.14 -11.01
C HIS A 383 -14.34 -16.49 -12.37
N ARG A 384 -15.62 -16.16 -12.58
CA ARG A 384 -16.32 -16.30 -13.85
C ARG A 384 -15.60 -15.51 -14.94
N LYS A 385 -15.28 -14.22 -14.70
CA LYS A 385 -14.57 -13.36 -15.65
C LYS A 385 -13.23 -13.96 -16.08
N LEU A 386 -12.40 -14.42 -15.13
CA LEU A 386 -11.11 -15.04 -15.42
C LEU A 386 -11.26 -16.32 -16.24
N THR A 387 -12.25 -17.15 -15.87
CA THR A 387 -12.57 -18.38 -16.60
C THR A 387 -12.99 -18.05 -18.04
N LEU A 388 -13.89 -17.08 -18.24
CA LEU A 388 -14.32 -16.65 -19.57
C LEU A 388 -13.12 -16.19 -20.42
N LYS A 389 -12.21 -15.37 -19.88
CA LYS A 389 -11.01 -14.92 -20.62
C LYS A 389 -10.16 -16.09 -21.12
N GLN A 390 -9.94 -17.11 -20.29
CA GLN A 390 -9.14 -18.28 -20.69
C GLN A 390 -9.78 -19.08 -21.84
N PHE A 391 -11.10 -19.25 -21.82
CA PHE A 391 -11.79 -19.98 -22.89
C PHE A 391 -11.97 -19.13 -24.15
N LEU A 392 -12.28 -17.83 -24.01
CA LEU A 392 -12.51 -16.91 -25.12
C LEU A 392 -11.29 -16.80 -26.05
N ALA A 393 -10.07 -16.83 -25.50
CA ALA A 393 -8.82 -16.84 -26.26
C ALA A 393 -8.69 -18.01 -27.26
N LYS A 394 -9.50 -19.06 -27.13
CA LYS A 394 -9.49 -20.24 -28.00
C LYS A 394 -10.80 -20.43 -28.77
N ALA A 395 -11.78 -19.55 -28.57
CA ALA A 395 -13.16 -19.77 -29.03
C ALA A 395 -13.25 -19.86 -30.57
N ILE A 396 -12.56 -18.97 -31.30
CA ILE A 396 -12.54 -18.97 -32.78
C ILE A 396 -11.95 -20.29 -33.30
N GLY A 397 -10.72 -20.63 -32.86
CA GLY A 397 -10.03 -21.85 -33.32
C GLY A 397 -10.71 -23.16 -32.94
N ARG A 398 -11.67 -23.13 -32.01
CA ARG A 398 -12.48 -24.28 -31.59
C ARG A 398 -13.88 -24.32 -32.21
N GLY A 399 -14.24 -23.35 -33.04
CA GLY A 399 -15.58 -23.27 -33.63
C GLY A 399 -16.69 -23.09 -32.60
N GLU A 400 -16.40 -22.42 -31.47
CA GLU A 400 -17.36 -22.19 -30.39
C GLU A 400 -18.26 -20.96 -30.63
N LEU A 401 -17.96 -20.18 -31.67
CA LEU A 401 -18.72 -18.99 -32.06
C LEU A 401 -19.71 -19.34 -33.18
N SER A 402 -20.90 -18.73 -33.12
CA SER A 402 -21.93 -18.82 -34.17
C SER A 402 -22.69 -17.50 -34.32
N LEU A 403 -23.41 -17.33 -35.42
CA LEU A 403 -24.31 -16.20 -35.64
C LEU A 403 -25.77 -16.66 -35.55
N CYS A 404 -26.58 -15.85 -34.86
CA CYS A 404 -28.04 -15.89 -34.96
C CYS A 404 -28.52 -14.63 -35.67
N TYR A 405 -29.73 -14.66 -36.21
CA TYR A 405 -30.29 -13.62 -37.05
C TYR A 405 -31.62 -13.14 -36.45
N GLN A 406 -31.70 -11.88 -36.04
CA GLN A 406 -32.93 -11.31 -35.50
C GLN A 406 -33.63 -10.45 -36.56
N PRO A 407 -34.93 -10.65 -36.83
CA PRO A 407 -35.60 -9.95 -37.91
C PRO A 407 -35.87 -8.47 -37.61
N GLN A 408 -35.75 -7.66 -38.65
CA GLN A 408 -36.10 -6.25 -38.68
C GLN A 408 -37.31 -6.05 -39.59
N VAL A 409 -38.44 -5.58 -39.05
CA VAL A 409 -39.70 -5.54 -39.80
C VAL A 409 -40.24 -4.12 -39.96
N ASP A 410 -40.70 -3.81 -41.16
CA ASP A 410 -41.52 -2.64 -41.43
C ASP A 410 -42.99 -3.02 -41.28
N VAL A 411 -43.60 -2.56 -40.20
CA VAL A 411 -45.00 -2.85 -39.87
C VAL A 411 -45.96 -2.01 -40.69
N ALA A 412 -45.54 -0.86 -41.19
CA ALA A 412 -46.36 -0.02 -42.08
C ALA A 412 -46.50 -0.67 -43.47
N GLN A 413 -45.42 -1.24 -43.99
CA GLN A 413 -45.41 -1.95 -45.27
C GLN A 413 -45.79 -3.42 -45.17
N GLY A 414 -45.79 -3.99 -43.97
CA GLY A 414 -46.04 -5.41 -43.75
C GLY A 414 -44.93 -6.29 -44.32
N LYS A 415 -43.68 -5.86 -44.21
CA LYS A 415 -42.52 -6.55 -44.82
C LYS A 415 -41.39 -6.76 -43.81
N LEU A 416 -40.64 -7.84 -44.01
CA LEU A 416 -39.35 -8.06 -43.38
C LEU A 416 -38.28 -7.35 -44.21
N LEU A 417 -37.51 -6.46 -43.59
CA LEU A 417 -36.47 -5.68 -44.26
C LEU A 417 -35.14 -6.42 -44.31
N GLY A 418 -34.85 -7.26 -43.31
CA GLY A 418 -33.57 -7.94 -43.18
C GLY A 418 -33.39 -8.53 -41.79
N TYR A 419 -32.16 -8.86 -41.45
CA TYR A 419 -31.81 -9.42 -40.15
C TYR A 419 -30.58 -8.74 -39.54
N GLU A 420 -30.56 -8.60 -38.23
CA GLU A 420 -29.33 -8.32 -37.50
C GLU A 420 -28.60 -9.62 -37.17
N ALA A 421 -27.32 -9.70 -37.53
CA ALA A 421 -26.44 -10.80 -37.19
C ALA A 421 -25.87 -10.61 -35.78
N LEU A 422 -26.28 -11.49 -34.87
CA LEU A 422 -25.95 -11.44 -33.46
C LEU A 422 -25.00 -12.58 -33.09
N LEU A 423 -23.81 -12.22 -32.62
CA LEU A 423 -22.79 -13.17 -32.19
C LEU A 423 -23.26 -13.99 -30.98
N ARG A 424 -22.99 -15.30 -31.02
CA ARG A 424 -23.25 -16.26 -29.95
C ARG A 424 -21.98 -17.02 -29.63
N TRP A 425 -21.78 -17.30 -28.36
CA TRP A 425 -20.68 -18.13 -27.89
C TRP A 425 -21.24 -19.30 -27.09
N HIS A 426 -21.01 -20.51 -27.62
CA HIS A 426 -21.33 -21.75 -26.94
C HIS A 426 -20.04 -22.50 -26.64
N ASN A 427 -19.74 -22.66 -25.35
CA ASN A 427 -18.60 -23.44 -24.91
C ASN A 427 -19.09 -24.77 -24.28
N PRO A 428 -18.46 -25.92 -24.57
CA PRO A 428 -18.91 -27.21 -24.04
C PRO A 428 -18.93 -27.32 -22.51
N VAL A 429 -18.09 -26.54 -21.81
CA VAL A 429 -17.99 -26.52 -20.35
C VAL A 429 -18.83 -25.41 -19.74
N LEU A 430 -18.81 -24.21 -20.33
CA LEU A 430 -19.48 -23.03 -19.79
C LEU A 430 -20.95 -22.90 -20.22
N GLY A 431 -21.39 -23.69 -21.20
CA GLY A 431 -22.71 -23.58 -21.81
C GLY A 431 -22.82 -22.38 -22.75
N GLN A 432 -24.01 -21.78 -22.81
CA GLN A 432 -24.25 -20.54 -23.54
C GLN A 432 -23.71 -19.35 -22.73
N VAL A 433 -22.84 -18.55 -23.33
CA VAL A 433 -22.27 -17.36 -22.69
C VAL A 433 -22.89 -16.11 -23.30
N SER A 434 -23.38 -15.20 -22.44
CA SER A 434 -24.04 -13.97 -22.88
C SER A 434 -23.07 -13.02 -23.61
N PRO A 435 -23.47 -12.42 -24.75
CA PRO A 435 -22.70 -11.37 -25.41
C PRO A 435 -22.31 -10.21 -24.49
N VAL A 436 -23.19 -9.85 -23.56
CA VAL A 436 -22.94 -8.79 -22.56
C VAL A 436 -21.78 -9.17 -21.62
N GLU A 437 -21.54 -10.47 -21.39
CA GLU A 437 -20.41 -10.94 -20.58
C GLU A 437 -19.11 -10.98 -21.38
N PHE A 438 -19.11 -11.50 -22.61
CA PHE A 438 -17.86 -11.83 -23.31
C PHE A 438 -17.38 -10.77 -24.31
N ILE A 439 -18.26 -9.93 -24.88
CA ILE A 439 -17.83 -8.88 -25.82
C ILE A 439 -16.91 -7.87 -25.12
N PRO A 440 -17.22 -7.34 -23.91
CA PRO A 440 -16.30 -6.46 -23.20
C PRO A 440 -14.95 -7.13 -22.87
N LEU A 441 -14.95 -8.46 -22.65
CA LEU A 441 -13.71 -9.22 -22.44
C LEU A 441 -12.89 -9.34 -23.72
N ALA A 442 -13.56 -9.57 -24.85
CA ALA A 442 -12.90 -9.58 -26.16
C ALA A 442 -12.23 -8.25 -26.46
N GLU A 443 -12.88 -7.14 -26.11
CA GLU A 443 -12.32 -5.78 -26.24
C GLU A 443 -11.12 -5.59 -25.30
N GLU A 444 -11.27 -5.92 -24.02
CA GLU A 444 -10.20 -5.84 -23.01
C GLU A 444 -8.96 -6.66 -23.40
N MET A 445 -9.16 -7.80 -24.06
CA MET A 445 -8.10 -8.71 -24.52
C MET A 445 -7.57 -8.38 -25.92
N GLY A 446 -8.18 -7.42 -26.64
CA GLY A 446 -7.85 -7.13 -28.04
C GLY A 446 -8.31 -8.17 -29.06
N LEU A 447 -9.03 -9.21 -28.64
CA LEU A 447 -9.58 -10.28 -29.50
C LEU A 447 -10.74 -9.80 -30.38
N ILE A 448 -11.38 -8.68 -30.04
CA ILE A 448 -12.55 -8.18 -30.75
C ILE A 448 -12.30 -7.91 -32.24
N ARG A 449 -11.06 -7.58 -32.62
CA ARG A 449 -10.69 -7.37 -34.04
C ARG A 449 -10.75 -8.68 -34.84
N GLU A 450 -10.23 -9.76 -34.27
CA GLU A 450 -10.27 -11.09 -34.89
C GLU A 450 -11.69 -11.62 -34.94
N ILE A 451 -12.43 -11.50 -33.82
CA ILE A 451 -13.84 -11.90 -33.74
C ILE A 451 -14.67 -11.12 -34.76
N GLY A 452 -14.50 -9.80 -34.85
CA GLY A 452 -15.26 -8.98 -35.78
C GLY A 452 -14.97 -9.28 -37.25
N SER A 453 -13.72 -9.61 -37.61
CA SER A 453 -13.39 -10.10 -38.95
C SER A 453 -14.06 -11.45 -39.26
N TRP A 454 -14.08 -12.35 -38.28
CA TRP A 454 -14.78 -13.63 -38.38
C TRP A 454 -16.29 -13.45 -38.52
N VAL A 455 -16.90 -12.53 -37.76
CA VAL A 455 -18.33 -12.20 -37.82
C VAL A 455 -18.70 -11.68 -39.21
N LEU A 456 -17.94 -10.73 -39.75
CA LEU A 456 -18.19 -10.15 -41.07
C LEU A 456 -18.09 -11.21 -42.17
N SER A 457 -17.01 -12.00 -42.16
CA SER A 457 -16.82 -13.07 -43.15
C SER A 457 -17.94 -14.12 -43.08
N THR A 458 -18.35 -14.51 -41.88
CA THR A 458 -19.42 -15.49 -41.67
C THR A 458 -20.78 -14.94 -42.13
N ALA A 459 -21.08 -13.68 -41.83
CA ALA A 459 -22.31 -13.03 -42.28
C ALA A 459 -22.38 -12.93 -43.82
N LEU A 460 -21.30 -12.47 -44.45
CA LEU A 460 -21.22 -12.36 -45.92
C LEU A 460 -21.30 -13.72 -46.62
N ALA A 461 -20.63 -14.74 -46.07
CA ALA A 461 -20.75 -16.12 -46.56
C ALA A 461 -22.19 -16.63 -46.49
N GLN A 462 -22.90 -16.34 -45.40
CA GLN A 462 -24.31 -16.72 -45.23
C GLN A 462 -25.23 -15.97 -46.19
N MET A 463 -24.99 -14.67 -46.42
CA MET A 463 -25.74 -13.88 -47.41
C MET A 463 -25.56 -14.46 -48.83
N ALA A 464 -24.33 -14.78 -49.21
CA ALA A 464 -24.03 -15.41 -50.51
C ALA A 464 -24.68 -16.80 -50.64
N HIS A 465 -24.75 -17.57 -49.55
CA HIS A 465 -25.48 -18.83 -49.51
C HIS A 465 -26.98 -18.64 -49.77
N TRP A 466 -27.62 -17.69 -49.09
CA TRP A 466 -29.04 -17.38 -49.31
C TRP A 466 -29.32 -16.89 -50.75
N GLN A 467 -28.43 -16.10 -51.33
CA GLN A 467 -28.55 -15.69 -52.74
C GLN A 467 -28.48 -16.88 -53.71
N ARG A 468 -27.59 -17.84 -53.46
CA ARG A 468 -27.36 -18.98 -54.36
C ARG A 468 -28.44 -20.05 -54.24
N GLU A 469 -28.69 -20.51 -53.01
CA GLU A 469 -29.55 -21.67 -52.75
C GLU A 469 -31.03 -21.27 -52.69
N TRP A 470 -31.33 -20.10 -52.11
CA TRP A 470 -32.70 -19.64 -51.90
C TRP A 470 -33.15 -18.57 -52.89
N ARG A 471 -32.23 -18.06 -53.74
CA ARG A 471 -32.50 -17.03 -54.75
C ARG A 471 -33.12 -15.76 -54.18
N VAL A 472 -32.72 -15.39 -52.96
CA VAL A 472 -33.17 -14.18 -52.26
C VAL A 472 -31.99 -13.31 -51.87
N ASN A 473 -32.16 -12.00 -52.00
CA ASN A 473 -31.21 -11.01 -51.50
C ASN A 473 -31.68 -10.59 -50.11
N VAL A 474 -30.95 -10.99 -49.07
CA VAL A 474 -31.31 -10.72 -47.68
C VAL A 474 -30.39 -9.65 -47.13
N PRO A 475 -30.90 -8.44 -46.80
CA PRO A 475 -30.11 -7.46 -46.09
C PRO A 475 -29.73 -7.95 -44.68
N VAL A 476 -28.48 -7.72 -44.29
CA VAL A 476 -27.94 -8.11 -42.98
C VAL A 476 -27.23 -6.93 -42.34
N SER A 477 -27.60 -6.66 -41.09
CA SER A 477 -26.91 -5.74 -40.19
C SER A 477 -25.83 -6.48 -39.39
N VAL A 478 -24.66 -5.86 -39.21
CA VAL A 478 -23.55 -6.39 -38.41
C VAL A 478 -23.02 -5.32 -37.47
N ASN A 479 -22.94 -5.64 -36.18
CA ASN A 479 -22.33 -4.78 -35.17
C ASN A 479 -20.82 -4.61 -35.38
N LEU A 480 -20.34 -3.39 -35.25
CA LEU A 480 -18.94 -3.01 -35.40
C LEU A 480 -18.44 -2.33 -34.12
N SER A 481 -17.46 -2.94 -33.46
CA SER A 481 -16.81 -2.36 -32.28
C SER A 481 -15.92 -1.17 -32.69
N GLY A 482 -15.82 -0.15 -31.84
CA GLY A 482 -14.92 0.99 -32.04
C GLY A 482 -13.45 0.60 -32.16
N PHE A 483 -13.05 -0.53 -31.56
CA PHE A 483 -11.68 -1.05 -31.71
C PHE A 483 -11.37 -1.55 -33.13
N GLN A 484 -12.38 -1.76 -33.98
CA GLN A 484 -12.20 -2.18 -35.37
C GLN A 484 -12.09 -1.00 -36.35
N LEU A 485 -12.45 0.21 -35.92
CA LEU A 485 -12.33 1.41 -36.73
C LEU A 485 -10.86 1.73 -36.98
N SER A 486 -10.42 1.41 -38.19
CA SER A 486 -9.07 1.67 -38.67
C SER A 486 -9.14 2.04 -40.14
N SER A 487 -8.14 2.77 -40.63
CA SER A 487 -8.05 3.18 -42.04
C SER A 487 -8.04 2.01 -43.03
N ALA A 488 -7.69 0.79 -42.58
CA ALA A 488 -7.72 -0.42 -43.38
C ALA A 488 -9.11 -1.10 -43.47
N LEU A 489 -10.07 -0.71 -42.62
CA LEU A 489 -11.39 -1.35 -42.56
C LEU A 489 -12.16 -1.24 -43.90
N PRO A 490 -12.24 -0.08 -44.58
CA PRO A 490 -12.98 0.02 -45.83
C PRO A 490 -12.45 -0.92 -46.93
N GLU A 491 -11.13 -1.08 -47.03
CA GLU A 491 -10.49 -1.98 -48.00
C GLU A 491 -10.78 -3.45 -47.66
N LEU A 492 -10.69 -3.82 -46.38
CA LEU A 492 -11.01 -5.16 -45.90
C LEU A 492 -12.46 -5.55 -46.24
N VAL A 493 -13.42 -4.67 -45.96
CA VAL A 493 -14.84 -4.94 -46.24
C VAL A 493 -15.09 -5.04 -47.75
N ALA A 494 -14.49 -4.16 -48.56
CA ALA A 494 -14.59 -4.21 -50.01
C ALA A 494 -14.06 -5.54 -50.58
N GLN A 495 -12.93 -6.02 -50.06
CA GLN A 495 -12.34 -7.28 -50.46
C GLN A 495 -13.28 -8.46 -50.14
N GLN A 496 -13.84 -8.52 -48.92
CA GLN A 496 -14.73 -9.59 -48.53
C GLN A 496 -16.06 -9.58 -49.31
N LEU A 497 -16.66 -8.40 -49.53
CA LEU A 497 -17.87 -8.27 -50.35
C LEU A 497 -17.63 -8.82 -51.77
N LYS A 498 -16.48 -8.50 -52.37
CA LYS A 498 -16.10 -9.01 -53.69
C LYS A 498 -15.85 -10.52 -53.68
N GLU A 499 -15.19 -11.04 -52.65
CA GLU A 499 -14.90 -12.47 -52.49
C GLU A 499 -16.18 -13.31 -52.43
N PHE A 500 -17.17 -12.87 -51.64
CA PHE A 500 -18.44 -13.57 -51.48
C PHE A 500 -19.48 -13.24 -52.56
N GLY A 501 -19.23 -12.20 -53.39
CA GLY A 501 -20.13 -11.77 -54.45
C GLY A 501 -21.40 -11.09 -53.92
N VAL A 502 -21.33 -10.45 -52.76
CA VAL A 502 -22.46 -9.79 -52.09
C VAL A 502 -22.46 -8.31 -52.44
N ALA A 503 -23.63 -7.76 -52.79
CA ALA A 503 -23.77 -6.34 -53.05
C ALA A 503 -23.65 -5.53 -51.73
N ALA A 504 -22.84 -4.47 -51.75
CA ALA A 504 -22.61 -3.62 -50.58
C ALA A 504 -23.89 -3.07 -49.94
N SER A 505 -24.92 -2.78 -50.76
CA SER A 505 -26.22 -2.26 -50.31
C SER A 505 -27.05 -3.22 -49.46
N LEU A 506 -26.65 -4.50 -49.40
CA LEU A 506 -27.26 -5.50 -48.53
C LEU A 506 -26.58 -5.57 -47.15
N LEU A 507 -25.42 -4.95 -46.98
CA LEU A 507 -24.71 -4.91 -45.70
C LEU A 507 -24.98 -3.57 -45.01
N THR A 508 -25.41 -3.65 -43.76
CA THR A 508 -25.47 -2.51 -42.85
C THR A 508 -24.44 -2.73 -41.74
N LEU A 509 -23.61 -1.72 -41.45
CA LEU A 509 -22.73 -1.74 -40.29
C LEU A 509 -23.33 -0.89 -39.17
N GLU A 510 -23.43 -1.47 -37.98
CA GLU A 510 -24.04 -0.82 -36.81
C GLU A 510 -22.95 -0.41 -35.82
N LEU A 511 -22.98 0.85 -35.39
CA LEU A 511 -22.01 1.41 -34.44
C LEU A 511 -22.74 2.08 -33.29
N THR A 512 -22.27 1.86 -32.07
CA THR A 512 -22.86 2.56 -30.92
C THR A 512 -22.54 4.05 -30.93
N GLU A 513 -23.45 4.86 -30.39
CA GLU A 513 -23.27 6.31 -30.23
C GLU A 513 -21.92 6.68 -29.56
N THR A 514 -21.53 5.92 -28.54
CA THR A 514 -20.29 6.19 -27.77
C THR A 514 -19.03 6.02 -28.62
N VAL A 515 -19.02 5.04 -29.52
CA VAL A 515 -17.87 4.78 -30.40
C VAL A 515 -17.61 5.97 -31.33
N LEU A 516 -18.67 6.61 -31.83
CA LEU A 516 -18.56 7.76 -32.73
C LEU A 516 -17.95 9.00 -32.04
N MET A 517 -18.05 9.09 -30.71
CA MET A 517 -17.59 10.26 -29.93
C MET A 517 -16.10 10.21 -29.56
N LEU A 518 -15.44 9.05 -29.63
CA LEU A 518 -14.07 8.86 -29.14
C LEU A 518 -12.97 9.41 -30.09
N ASP A 519 -13.17 9.39 -31.40
CA ASP A 519 -12.24 9.97 -32.40
C ASP A 519 -12.96 10.43 -33.67
N MET A 520 -13.67 11.56 -33.56
CA MET A 520 -14.61 12.02 -34.59
C MET A 520 -13.97 12.29 -35.96
N LYS A 521 -12.72 12.77 -36.06
CA LYS A 521 -12.14 13.12 -37.36
C LYS A 521 -11.74 11.88 -38.16
N GLY A 522 -11.06 10.93 -37.52
CA GLY A 522 -10.68 9.67 -38.18
C GLY A 522 -11.88 8.81 -38.52
N CYS A 523 -12.93 8.82 -37.67
CA CYS A 523 -14.14 8.03 -37.91
C CYS A 523 -14.92 8.48 -39.15
N ILE A 524 -15.08 9.80 -39.37
CA ILE A 524 -15.84 10.32 -40.53
C ILE A 524 -15.24 9.82 -41.85
N GLU A 525 -13.92 9.92 -42.02
CA GLU A 525 -13.25 9.49 -43.26
C GLU A 525 -13.44 7.99 -43.53
N ILE A 526 -13.40 7.17 -42.48
CA ILE A 526 -13.64 5.71 -42.57
C ILE A 526 -15.08 5.43 -42.97
N LEU A 527 -16.05 6.09 -42.33
CA LEU A 527 -17.48 5.90 -42.60
C LEU A 527 -17.86 6.41 -44.00
N ASP A 528 -17.29 7.54 -44.44
CA ASP A 528 -17.48 8.06 -45.80
C ASP A 528 -16.95 7.07 -46.83
N ALA A 529 -15.77 6.48 -46.58
CA ALA A 529 -15.20 5.47 -47.46
C ALA A 529 -16.02 4.17 -47.53
N LEU A 530 -16.69 3.77 -46.43
CA LEU A 530 -17.61 2.64 -46.40
C LEU A 530 -18.92 2.97 -47.14
N SER A 531 -19.50 4.14 -46.87
CA SER A 531 -20.74 4.61 -47.50
C SER A 531 -20.58 4.80 -49.01
N ALA A 532 -19.41 5.28 -49.46
CA ALA A 532 -19.08 5.41 -50.88
C ALA A 532 -19.05 4.07 -51.65
N GLN A 533 -18.89 2.94 -50.94
CA GLN A 533 -19.00 1.60 -51.52
C GLN A 533 -20.46 1.14 -51.64
N GLY A 534 -21.41 1.87 -51.04
CA GLY A 534 -22.83 1.54 -50.97
C GLY A 534 -23.22 0.76 -49.71
N ILE A 535 -22.33 0.66 -48.71
CA ILE A 535 -22.62 0.05 -47.40
C ILE A 535 -23.47 1.02 -46.59
N LYS A 536 -24.52 0.52 -45.94
CA LYS A 536 -25.35 1.34 -45.06
C LYS A 536 -24.73 1.45 -43.68
N ILE A 537 -24.89 2.60 -43.03
CA ILE A 537 -24.40 2.83 -41.67
C ILE A 537 -25.60 3.11 -40.76
N ALA A 538 -25.69 2.37 -39.66
CA ALA A 538 -26.67 2.62 -38.61
C ALA A 538 -26.00 3.00 -37.29
N ILE A 539 -26.63 3.91 -36.56
CA ILE A 539 -26.23 4.23 -35.18
C ILE A 539 -27.09 3.42 -34.23
N ASP A 540 -26.43 2.64 -33.38
CA ASP A 540 -27.03 1.83 -32.35
C ASP A 540 -27.01 2.48 -30.96
N ASP A 541 -27.86 1.98 -30.06
CA ASP A 541 -28.02 2.46 -28.68
C ASP A 541 -28.31 3.97 -28.55
N PHE A 542 -28.97 4.57 -29.55
CA PHE A 542 -29.09 6.03 -29.63
C PHE A 542 -29.94 6.63 -28.51
N GLY A 543 -29.40 7.67 -27.86
CA GLY A 543 -30.06 8.43 -26.79
C GLY A 543 -29.56 8.10 -25.38
N THR A 544 -28.74 7.06 -25.24
CA THR A 544 -28.12 6.66 -23.94
C THR A 544 -26.89 7.51 -23.58
N GLY A 545 -26.33 8.26 -24.54
CA GLY A 545 -25.13 9.09 -24.39
C GLY A 545 -25.36 10.61 -24.56
N TYR A 546 -24.26 11.36 -24.55
CA TYR A 546 -24.25 12.81 -24.81
C TYR A 546 -24.02 13.08 -26.31
N SER A 547 -25.05 12.88 -27.13
CA SER A 547 -25.00 13.26 -28.54
C SER A 547 -24.91 14.77 -28.72
N SER A 548 -23.89 15.23 -29.46
CA SER A 548 -23.91 16.56 -30.04
C SER A 548 -24.59 16.47 -31.42
N LEU A 549 -25.85 16.92 -31.47
CA LEU A 549 -26.68 17.03 -32.68
C LEU A 549 -25.94 17.65 -33.87
N ALA A 550 -24.97 18.53 -33.61
CA ALA A 550 -24.16 19.17 -34.64
C ALA A 550 -23.33 18.19 -35.48
N TYR A 551 -22.97 17.01 -34.94
CA TYR A 551 -22.14 16.02 -35.62
C TYR A 551 -22.94 14.95 -36.37
N LEU A 552 -24.15 14.60 -35.89
CA LEU A 552 -25.02 13.66 -36.60
C LEU A 552 -25.27 14.09 -38.05
N ASN A 553 -25.45 15.39 -38.29
CA ASN A 553 -25.66 15.95 -39.63
C ASN A 553 -24.41 15.85 -40.55
N ARG A 554 -23.25 15.43 -40.04
CA ARG A 554 -22.01 15.28 -40.82
C ARG A 554 -21.64 13.83 -41.08
N LEU A 555 -22.28 12.88 -40.40
CA LEU A 555 -21.97 11.46 -40.56
C LEU A 555 -22.78 10.90 -41.73
N PRO A 556 -22.21 9.99 -42.53
CA PRO A 556 -22.92 9.34 -43.63
C PRO A 556 -23.79 8.19 -43.08
N ILE A 557 -24.79 8.55 -42.27
CA ILE A 557 -25.68 7.62 -41.59
C ILE A 557 -27.01 7.46 -42.32
N ASP A 558 -27.53 6.24 -42.35
CA ASP A 558 -28.80 5.90 -42.98
C ASP A 558 -29.92 5.73 -41.96
N THR A 559 -29.60 5.20 -40.78
CA THR A 559 -30.61 4.78 -39.80
C THR A 559 -30.15 5.02 -38.38
N ILE A 560 -31.09 5.43 -37.53
CA ILE A 560 -30.92 5.52 -36.08
C ILE A 560 -31.75 4.41 -35.43
N LYS A 561 -31.11 3.61 -34.57
CA LYS A 561 -31.76 2.58 -33.75
C LYS A 561 -31.98 3.15 -32.35
N LEU A 562 -33.25 3.23 -31.96
CA LEU A 562 -33.68 3.71 -30.65
C LEU A 562 -33.52 2.59 -29.64
N ASP A 563 -32.69 2.82 -28.62
CA ASP A 563 -32.33 1.83 -27.61
C ASP A 563 -33.55 1.29 -26.85
N ARG A 564 -33.46 0.02 -26.48
CA ARG A 564 -34.49 -0.70 -25.72
C ARG A 564 -34.84 -0.02 -24.40
N SER A 565 -33.90 0.67 -23.73
CA SER A 565 -34.18 1.33 -22.45
C SER A 565 -35.20 2.45 -22.55
N PHE A 566 -35.40 3.03 -23.74
CA PHE A 566 -36.46 4.04 -23.98
C PHE A 566 -37.79 3.41 -24.39
N VAL A 567 -37.75 2.23 -25.02
CA VAL A 567 -38.93 1.46 -25.41
C VAL A 567 -39.58 0.85 -24.18
N VAL A 568 -38.78 0.20 -23.32
CA VAL A 568 -39.24 -0.40 -22.08
C VAL A 568 -39.76 0.69 -21.14
N GLY A 569 -41.05 0.65 -20.84
CA GLY A 569 -41.71 1.67 -20.03
C GLY A 569 -42.10 2.96 -20.79
N LEU A 570 -41.91 2.99 -22.11
CA LEU A 570 -42.38 4.04 -23.04
C LEU A 570 -41.98 5.46 -22.60
N ASN A 571 -40.70 5.80 -22.70
CA ASN A 571 -40.22 7.16 -22.47
C ASN A 571 -40.58 8.08 -23.65
N LEU A 572 -41.87 8.43 -23.77
CA LEU A 572 -42.44 9.15 -24.90
C LEU A 572 -41.76 10.51 -25.21
N PRO A 573 -41.31 11.32 -24.23
CA PRO A 573 -40.57 12.54 -24.54
C PRO A 573 -39.29 12.28 -25.34
N VAL A 574 -38.47 11.30 -24.95
CA VAL A 574 -37.23 10.96 -25.65
C VAL A 574 -37.55 10.38 -27.02
N ILE A 575 -38.48 9.43 -27.08
CA ILE A 575 -38.92 8.83 -28.36
C ILE A 575 -39.38 9.91 -29.35
N ARG A 576 -40.24 10.85 -28.93
CA ARG A 576 -40.70 11.95 -29.78
C ARG A 576 -39.57 12.82 -30.29
N ALA A 577 -38.65 13.19 -29.42
CA ALA A 577 -37.51 14.02 -29.79
C ALA A 577 -36.63 13.31 -30.82
N THR A 578 -36.32 12.02 -30.60
CA THR A 578 -35.52 11.21 -31.51
C THR A 578 -36.20 11.01 -32.86
N VAL A 579 -37.51 10.69 -32.88
CA VAL A 579 -38.26 10.55 -34.14
C VAL A 579 -38.29 11.86 -34.93
N ALA A 580 -38.58 12.99 -34.27
CA ALA A 580 -38.62 14.29 -34.92
C ALA A 580 -37.25 14.68 -35.49
N MET A 581 -36.18 14.40 -34.76
CA MET A 581 -34.80 14.63 -35.19
C MET A 581 -34.45 13.77 -36.41
N ALA A 582 -34.66 12.45 -36.33
CA ALA A 582 -34.37 11.53 -37.43
C ALA A 582 -35.13 11.95 -38.70
N THR A 583 -36.41 12.29 -38.55
CA THR A 583 -37.24 12.79 -39.66
C THR A 583 -36.69 14.09 -40.26
N SER A 584 -36.26 15.03 -39.42
CA SER A 584 -35.72 16.33 -39.87
C SER A 584 -34.39 16.18 -40.62
N LEU A 585 -33.61 15.15 -40.29
CA LEU A 585 -32.34 14.82 -40.95
C LEU A 585 -32.51 13.88 -42.15
N GLY A 586 -33.73 13.42 -42.43
CA GLY A 586 -34.00 12.46 -43.51
C GLY A 586 -33.50 11.04 -43.23
N LEU A 587 -33.32 10.69 -41.97
CA LEU A 587 -32.79 9.40 -41.52
C LEU A 587 -33.91 8.39 -41.27
N GLY A 588 -33.62 7.11 -41.52
CA GLY A 588 -34.45 6.01 -41.07
C GLY A 588 -34.46 5.93 -39.53
N ILE A 589 -35.57 5.48 -38.96
CA ILE A 589 -35.66 5.20 -37.52
C ILE A 589 -36.19 3.78 -37.29
N MET A 590 -35.49 3.05 -36.43
CA MET A 590 -35.86 1.71 -35.99
C MET A 590 -35.94 1.68 -34.47
N ALA A 591 -36.95 1.04 -33.90
CA ALA A 591 -37.03 0.85 -32.46
C ALA A 591 -36.69 -0.59 -32.06
N GLU A 592 -35.82 -0.73 -31.08
CA GLU A 592 -35.33 -2.01 -30.60
C GLU A 592 -36.03 -2.49 -29.33
N GLY A 593 -36.03 -3.81 -29.14
CA GLY A 593 -36.53 -4.42 -27.92
C GLY A 593 -38.03 -4.29 -27.74
N VAL A 594 -38.81 -4.23 -28.83
CA VAL A 594 -40.29 -4.26 -28.76
C VAL A 594 -40.75 -5.67 -28.38
N GLU A 595 -41.40 -5.80 -27.22
CA GLU A 595 -41.81 -7.08 -26.65
C GLU A 595 -43.32 -7.31 -26.72
N ASP A 596 -44.11 -6.24 -26.74
CA ASP A 596 -45.57 -6.34 -26.77
C ASP A 596 -46.29 -5.39 -27.75
N GLU A 597 -47.58 -5.64 -27.96
CA GLU A 597 -48.42 -4.90 -28.90
C GLU A 597 -48.74 -3.47 -28.42
N HIS A 598 -48.65 -3.21 -27.11
CA HIS A 598 -48.89 -1.88 -26.54
C HIS A 598 -47.70 -0.96 -26.85
N GLU A 599 -46.48 -1.44 -26.65
CA GLU A 599 -45.25 -0.75 -27.04
C GLU A 599 -45.24 -0.45 -28.53
N LEU A 600 -45.57 -1.45 -29.36
CA LEU A 600 -45.69 -1.30 -30.80
C LEU A 600 -46.71 -0.21 -31.17
N ALA A 601 -47.91 -0.24 -30.59
CA ALA A 601 -48.95 0.73 -30.88
C ALA A 601 -48.51 2.16 -30.49
N ALA A 602 -47.89 2.32 -29.32
CA ALA A 602 -47.38 3.61 -28.86
C ALA A 602 -46.31 4.16 -29.79
N LEU A 603 -45.29 3.37 -30.16
CA LEU A 603 -44.23 3.78 -31.06
C LEU A 603 -44.75 4.13 -32.47
N ARG A 604 -45.74 3.38 -32.97
CA ARG A 604 -46.40 3.68 -34.25
C ARG A 604 -47.09 5.04 -34.26
N THR A 605 -47.75 5.41 -33.16
CA THR A 605 -48.38 6.75 -33.07
C THR A 605 -47.38 7.90 -33.08
N GLN A 606 -46.11 7.63 -32.71
CA GLN A 606 -45.05 8.62 -32.77
C GLN A 606 -44.38 8.72 -34.15
N GLY A 607 -44.75 7.87 -35.11
CA GLY A 607 -44.16 7.86 -36.46
C GLY A 607 -43.02 6.86 -36.67
N CYS A 608 -42.79 5.94 -35.72
CA CYS A 608 -41.86 4.83 -35.93
C CYS A 608 -42.57 3.68 -36.68
N HIS A 609 -41.90 3.10 -37.68
CA HIS A 609 -42.50 2.08 -38.55
C HIS A 609 -41.67 0.80 -38.67
N VAL A 610 -40.38 0.89 -38.33
CA VAL A 610 -39.44 -0.23 -38.40
C VAL A 610 -39.09 -0.68 -36.99
N PHE A 611 -39.17 -1.99 -36.76
CA PHE A 611 -39.09 -2.55 -35.42
C PHE A 611 -38.26 -3.82 -35.39
N GLN A 612 -37.61 -4.02 -34.26
CA GLN A 612 -36.92 -5.25 -33.89
C GLN A 612 -37.25 -5.59 -32.44
N GLY A 613 -37.50 -6.87 -32.15
CA GLY A 613 -37.80 -7.30 -30.79
C GLY A 613 -38.50 -8.64 -30.71
N PHE A 614 -38.71 -9.11 -29.48
CA PHE A 614 -39.27 -10.45 -29.22
C PHE A 614 -40.76 -10.56 -29.57
N LEU A 615 -41.46 -9.45 -29.77
CA LEU A 615 -42.80 -9.46 -30.35
C LEU A 615 -42.82 -10.14 -31.73
N PHE A 616 -41.75 -9.97 -32.51
CA PHE A 616 -41.64 -10.53 -33.87
C PHE A 616 -40.96 -11.89 -33.86
N SER A 617 -39.74 -11.94 -33.33
CA SER A 617 -39.02 -13.20 -33.11
C SER A 617 -37.85 -12.99 -32.16
N LYS A 618 -37.49 -14.06 -31.44
CA LYS A 618 -36.16 -14.16 -30.83
C LYS A 618 -35.11 -14.33 -31.93
N PRO A 619 -33.83 -14.07 -31.66
CA PRO A 619 -32.74 -14.37 -32.59
C PRO A 619 -32.82 -15.83 -33.08
N MET A 620 -32.82 -16.00 -34.40
CA MET A 620 -33.07 -17.27 -35.09
C MET A 620 -31.76 -17.87 -35.58
N THR A 621 -31.63 -19.19 -35.53
CA THR A 621 -30.52 -19.86 -36.24
C THR A 621 -30.73 -19.78 -37.75
N VAL A 622 -29.66 -20.01 -38.52
CA VAL A 622 -29.74 -20.10 -40.00
C VAL A 622 -30.85 -21.06 -40.44
N ALA A 623 -30.89 -22.26 -39.84
CA ALA A 623 -31.90 -23.26 -40.15
C ALA A 623 -33.33 -22.77 -39.89
N GLN A 624 -33.56 -22.00 -38.82
CA GLN A 624 -34.88 -21.44 -38.51
C GLN A 624 -35.28 -20.36 -39.52
N VAL A 625 -34.34 -19.51 -39.95
CA VAL A 625 -34.58 -18.49 -40.99
C VAL A 625 -34.99 -19.17 -42.29
N GLU A 626 -34.27 -20.21 -42.67
CA GLU A 626 -34.49 -20.99 -43.90
C GLU A 626 -35.80 -21.79 -43.86
N GLU A 627 -36.12 -22.45 -42.74
CA GLU A 627 -37.37 -23.18 -42.53
C GLU A 627 -38.59 -22.25 -42.63
N SER A 628 -38.46 -21.03 -42.11
CA SER A 628 -39.50 -20.00 -42.23
C SER A 628 -39.63 -19.42 -43.64
N ARG A 629 -38.73 -19.77 -44.56
CA ARG A 629 -38.62 -19.19 -45.91
C ARG A 629 -38.55 -17.67 -45.89
N PHE A 630 -37.75 -17.12 -44.99
CA PHE A 630 -37.56 -15.67 -44.83
C PHE A 630 -38.89 -14.92 -44.57
N MET A 631 -39.78 -15.51 -43.77
CA MET A 631 -41.04 -14.90 -43.38
C MET A 631 -41.20 -14.97 -41.87
N VAL A 632 -41.49 -13.83 -41.25
CA VAL A 632 -41.77 -13.75 -39.81
C VAL A 632 -43.28 -13.76 -39.61
N SER A 633 -43.76 -14.65 -38.73
CA SER A 633 -45.17 -14.73 -38.33
C SER A 633 -45.27 -14.58 -36.82
N CYS A 634 -45.98 -13.55 -36.36
CA CYS A 634 -46.21 -13.30 -34.94
C CYS A 634 -47.62 -12.76 -34.70
N LYS A 635 -47.92 -12.36 -33.46
CA LYS A 635 -49.23 -11.78 -33.10
C LYS A 635 -49.54 -10.48 -33.87
N ALA A 636 -48.50 -9.68 -34.14
CA ALA A 636 -48.65 -8.41 -34.85
C ALA A 636 -48.89 -8.56 -36.36
N GLY A 637 -48.63 -9.74 -36.94
CA GLY A 637 -48.88 -10.00 -38.37
C GLY A 637 -47.93 -11.02 -39.01
N ARG A 638 -47.95 -11.03 -40.35
CA ARG A 638 -47.01 -11.80 -41.19
C ARG A 638 -46.21 -10.86 -42.06
N TYR A 639 -44.90 -11.04 -42.07
CA TYR A 639 -43.93 -10.15 -42.70
C TYR A 639 -43.02 -10.98 -43.62
N PRO A 640 -43.36 -11.13 -44.92
CA PRO A 640 -42.46 -11.75 -45.89
C PRO A 640 -41.28 -10.81 -46.19
N LEU A 641 -40.13 -11.39 -46.55
CA LEU A 641 -38.96 -10.63 -47.00
C LEU A 641 -39.34 -9.66 -48.13
N ALA A 642 -38.86 -8.42 -48.02
CA ALA A 642 -38.97 -7.44 -49.09
C ALA A 642 -38.25 -7.96 -50.34
N GLY A 643 -38.97 -8.02 -51.46
CA GLY A 643 -38.46 -8.50 -52.75
C GLY A 643 -37.57 -7.52 -53.48
#